data_AF-A0A2L2TN64-F1
#
_entry.id   AF-A0A2L2TN64-F1
#
_cell.length_a   1.000
_cell.length_b   1.000
_cell.length_c   1.000
_cell.angle_alpha   90.00
_cell.angle_beta   90.00
_cell.angle_gamma   90.00
#
_symmetry.space_group_name_H-M   'P 1'
#
loop_
_entity.id
_entity.type
_entity.pdbx_description
1 polymer ?
#
loop_
_entity_poly.entity_id
_entity_poly.type
_entity_poly.pdbx_seq_one_letter_code
_entity_poly.pdbx_strand_id
1 'polypeptide(L)'
;MSAQQPSISEMREMHELLDNFLRGDVAEAQPELIHAVKALFKAEPEYRKPTTIIPTHEVDTRHEYAIKIEEQILKHRPDFEFTEVHLVGIMVTPLHNLEPGGYLSYRQHWHDLAYKMNSLRCLVKRYLLQKPETPESYAVVATTTGPRHLTSMSKKRARSVSNKSKSTSRKTRSSKKNEDPDAAFLPPSDSENEKKLCRQRDHYRCIFMQTAEGECAHIIPQRWNDTRENVNLTEKVIHVARMFLDEDTLFNHADLFAHPDDVGTTDKCWNMLYFNRQLHWYLDHTSIGFKCLGIDPCEDDKTKAVVVIQLNWLHRSKDKPKIVTSKGDANDFDKLINGLRQFEEDGRPARVEPGQGMFAAVRVNNNVPLISGHIARIEMPIADAVKCQVMLDLAWALSVVAAMSGAADWPNLLPDHDDWDEIRQKAAVERWVEDQARRHLVSPEQTDTSDFLPHTSDLQHRMPDRPSHTSDLQPRTPDRPPYSPDRLPYTPRQPPAGRLQSPIPLGEITNRSRQDSSPEKRKLRLEVLGQRTETSSRRDDSPHKGILLASRMSKAEKDGVKYLTEGVHEFTLATGAFLKLYASPWTPVYGGWAFQYGNGHDFDIPSGMDVAVIHGPPQGILDFAGMTGTHAGCSELLATVARAKPKIHCFGHIHEAWGMHHVTWDGNEIDQDRSRQLGLKGLRPNRVTQDKETAQMTRENLIEMSKQRAVQLDLTQGDTQVVPGKQTLFVNAAIMSIRYRLVQLPWLIDIDLKRAEQLAQV
;
A
#
# COMPACT_ATOMS: atom_id res chain seq x y z
N MET A 1 26.42 0.21 25.02
CA MET A 1 26.98 -1.00 25.66
C MET A 1 26.26 -2.19 25.03
N SER A 2 26.98 -3.04 24.31
CA SER A 2 26.43 -4.24 23.66
C SER A 2 26.16 -5.27 24.75
N ALA A 3 24.90 -5.59 25.03
CA ALA A 3 24.56 -6.75 25.85
C ALA A 3 25.01 -8.01 25.07
N GLN A 4 26.03 -8.70 25.56
CA GLN A 4 26.38 -10.03 25.07
C GLN A 4 25.22 -10.98 25.38
N GLN A 5 24.76 -11.72 24.37
CA GLN A 5 23.84 -12.82 24.59
C GLN A 5 24.50 -13.87 25.49
N PRO A 6 23.77 -14.44 26.46
CA PRO A 6 24.31 -15.49 27.33
C PRO A 6 24.69 -16.72 26.51
N SER A 7 25.77 -17.38 26.90
CA SER A 7 26.23 -18.62 26.29
C SER A 7 25.20 -19.74 26.51
N ILE A 8 25.21 -20.75 25.62
CA ILE A 8 24.34 -21.93 25.72
C ILE A 8 24.51 -22.66 27.07
N SER A 9 25.72 -22.61 27.63
CA SER A 9 26.04 -23.12 28.96
C SER A 9 25.28 -22.40 30.06
N GLU A 10 25.32 -21.06 30.08
CA GLU A 10 24.67 -20.23 31.09
C GLU A 10 23.13 -20.32 31.01
N MET A 11 22.58 -20.45 29.80
CA MET A 11 21.14 -20.70 29.64
C MET A 11 20.73 -22.07 30.19
N ARG A 12 21.55 -23.12 30.03
CA ARG A 12 21.24 -24.45 30.55
C ARG A 12 21.27 -24.50 32.07
N GLU A 13 22.26 -23.84 32.66
CA GLU A 13 22.44 -23.71 34.11
C GLU A 13 21.27 -22.93 34.76
N MET A 14 20.79 -21.87 34.11
CA MET A 14 19.58 -21.16 34.53
C MET A 14 18.32 -22.04 34.49
N HIS A 15 18.13 -22.81 33.41
CA HIS A 15 16.97 -23.70 33.29
C HIS A 15 17.00 -24.82 34.35
N GLU A 16 18.18 -25.41 34.62
CA GLU A 16 18.34 -26.43 35.67
C GLU A 16 18.08 -25.85 37.08
N LEU A 17 18.54 -24.63 37.37
CA LEU A 17 18.25 -23.95 38.64
C LEU A 17 16.75 -23.66 38.83
N LEU A 18 16.07 -23.24 37.75
CA LEU A 18 14.64 -22.98 37.74
C LEU A 18 13.82 -24.26 37.90
N ASP A 19 14.18 -25.34 37.20
CA ASP A 19 13.51 -26.63 37.33
C ASP A 19 13.69 -27.21 38.75
N ASN A 20 14.88 -27.08 39.33
CA ASN A 20 15.14 -27.48 40.72
C ASN A 20 14.34 -26.64 41.71
N PHE A 21 14.17 -25.34 41.46
CA PHE A 21 13.34 -24.47 42.29
C PHE A 21 11.84 -24.82 42.18
N LEU A 22 11.34 -25.06 40.97
CA LEU A 22 9.93 -25.38 40.72
C LEU A 22 9.53 -26.80 41.15
N ARG A 23 10.49 -27.73 41.26
CA ARG A 23 10.27 -29.13 41.66
C ARG A 23 10.74 -29.47 43.08
N GLY A 24 11.39 -28.54 43.77
CA GLY A 24 11.92 -28.76 45.12
C GLY A 24 10.90 -28.50 46.22
N ASP A 25 11.21 -28.90 47.45
CA ASP A 25 10.30 -28.85 48.62
C ASP A 25 9.74 -27.43 48.92
N VAL A 26 10.44 -26.38 48.48
CA VAL A 26 10.01 -24.98 48.59
C VAL A 26 8.77 -24.68 47.73
N ALA A 27 8.66 -25.33 46.57
CA ALA A 27 7.52 -25.24 45.66
C ALA A 27 6.22 -25.74 46.30
N GLU A 28 6.31 -26.84 47.04
CA GLU A 28 5.17 -27.46 47.73
C GLU A 28 4.77 -26.71 49.00
N ALA A 29 5.75 -26.14 49.71
CA ALA A 29 5.51 -25.41 50.96
C ALA A 29 4.99 -23.98 50.77
N GLN A 30 5.22 -23.35 49.61
CA GLN A 30 4.88 -21.93 49.36
C GLN A 30 4.23 -21.68 47.98
N PRO A 31 2.93 -22.01 47.82
CA PRO A 31 2.21 -21.85 46.56
C PRO A 31 2.12 -20.39 46.08
N GLU A 32 2.09 -19.43 47.02
CA GLU A 32 2.08 -17.99 46.71
C GLU A 32 3.39 -17.51 46.09
N LEU A 33 4.54 -18.05 46.54
CA LEU A 33 5.85 -17.73 45.98
C LEU A 33 5.95 -18.26 44.54
N ILE A 34 5.44 -19.47 44.28
CA ILE A 34 5.33 -20.00 42.91
C ILE A 34 4.44 -19.12 42.05
N HIS A 35 3.31 -18.64 42.58
CA HIS A 35 2.43 -17.75 41.84
C HIS A 35 3.13 -16.43 41.50
N ALA A 36 3.83 -15.82 42.46
CA ALA A 36 4.61 -14.60 42.25
C ALA A 36 5.75 -14.80 41.24
N VAL A 37 6.46 -15.93 41.33
CA VAL A 37 7.52 -16.30 40.38
C VAL A 37 6.95 -16.53 38.97
N LYS A 38 5.81 -17.22 38.84
CA LYS A 38 5.11 -17.38 37.55
C LYS A 38 4.62 -16.05 36.98
N ALA A 39 4.16 -15.13 37.82
CA ALA A 39 3.77 -13.79 37.40
C ALA A 39 4.98 -12.96 36.95
N LEU A 40 6.12 -13.08 37.65
CA LEU A 40 7.38 -12.42 37.30
C LEU A 40 7.97 -12.94 35.99
N PHE A 41 7.83 -14.24 35.72
CA PHE A 41 8.27 -14.88 34.47
C PHE A 41 7.24 -14.84 33.34
N LYS A 42 6.09 -14.17 33.54
CA LYS A 42 5.11 -14.00 32.47
C LYS A 42 5.74 -13.17 31.36
N ALA A 43 6.01 -13.81 30.23
CA ALA A 43 6.68 -13.17 29.11
C ALA A 43 5.86 -11.99 28.59
N GLU A 44 6.54 -10.87 28.29
CA GLU A 44 5.97 -9.72 27.58
C GLU A 44 6.78 -9.45 26.30
N PRO A 45 6.27 -9.76 25.09
CA PRO A 45 4.97 -10.41 24.79
C PRO A 45 4.83 -11.82 25.34
N GLU A 46 3.58 -12.25 25.51
CA GLU A 46 3.24 -13.66 25.75
C GLU A 46 3.91 -14.53 24.68
N TYR A 47 4.57 -15.59 25.11
CA TYR A 47 5.34 -16.48 24.26
C TYR A 47 4.98 -17.93 24.59
N ARG A 48 4.75 -18.72 23.55
CA ARG A 48 4.63 -20.17 23.64
C ARG A 48 5.53 -20.78 22.58
N LYS A 49 6.37 -21.75 22.97
CA LYS A 49 7.25 -22.46 22.03
C LYS A 49 6.41 -22.99 20.85
N PRO A 50 6.78 -22.69 19.59
CA PRO A 50 6.08 -23.21 18.44
C PRO A 50 6.06 -24.74 18.41
N THR A 51 4.90 -25.32 18.12
CA THR A 51 4.80 -26.76 17.80
C THR A 51 5.46 -27.02 16.45
N THR A 52 6.10 -28.18 16.26
CA THR A 52 6.67 -28.57 14.96
C THR A 52 5.60 -28.46 13.86
N ILE A 53 6.00 -27.98 12.66
CA ILE A 53 5.06 -27.81 11.54
C ILE A 53 4.55 -29.19 11.12
N ILE A 54 5.44 -30.17 11.13
CA ILE A 54 5.15 -31.59 10.92
C ILE A 54 5.64 -32.35 12.16
N PRO A 55 4.81 -33.14 12.85
CA PRO A 55 5.25 -33.94 13.99
C PRO A 55 6.33 -34.95 13.59
N THR A 56 7.47 -34.97 14.28
CA THR A 56 8.64 -35.80 13.92
C THR A 56 8.34 -37.30 13.87
N HIS A 57 7.46 -37.78 14.74
CA HIS A 57 7.04 -39.20 14.79
C HIS A 57 6.08 -39.59 13.66
N GLU A 58 5.46 -38.62 12.98
CA GLU A 58 4.54 -38.87 11.85
C GLU A 58 5.25 -38.78 10.49
N VAL A 59 6.49 -38.27 10.45
CA VAL A 59 7.21 -37.98 9.20
C VAL A 59 7.32 -39.22 8.32
N ASP A 60 7.74 -40.36 8.89
CA ASP A 60 7.93 -41.61 8.14
C ASP A 60 6.60 -42.18 7.65
N THR A 61 5.57 -42.15 8.51
CA THR A 61 4.21 -42.58 8.14
C THR A 61 3.64 -41.74 7.01
N ARG A 62 3.84 -40.41 7.05
CA ARG A 62 3.40 -39.48 6.00
C ARG A 62 4.17 -39.69 4.70
N HIS A 63 5.47 -40.01 4.78
CA HIS A 63 6.30 -40.37 3.62
C HIS A 63 5.76 -41.62 2.92
N GLU A 64 5.40 -42.65 3.68
CA GLU A 64 4.79 -43.86 3.13
C GLU A 64 3.48 -43.55 2.39
N TYR A 65 2.62 -42.70 2.97
CA TYR A 65 1.39 -42.28 2.30
C TYR A 65 1.67 -41.50 1.02
N ALA A 66 2.66 -40.60 1.03
CA ALA A 66 3.07 -39.87 -0.17
C ALA A 66 3.50 -40.83 -1.29
N ILE A 67 4.31 -41.84 -0.97
CA ILE A 67 4.73 -42.87 -1.94
C ILE A 67 3.51 -43.65 -2.47
N LYS A 68 2.62 -44.12 -1.59
CA LYS A 68 1.43 -44.91 -2.00
C LYS A 68 0.51 -44.10 -2.91
N ILE A 69 0.30 -42.82 -2.61
CA ILE A 69 -0.53 -41.92 -3.43
C ILE A 69 0.14 -41.65 -4.78
N GLU A 70 1.44 -41.32 -4.77
CA GLU A 70 2.23 -41.08 -5.99
C GLU A 70 2.19 -42.31 -6.91
N GLU A 71 2.46 -43.51 -6.39
CA GLU A 71 2.42 -44.76 -7.14
C GLU A 71 1.04 -45.03 -7.75
N GLN A 72 -0.01 -44.81 -6.97
CA GLN A 72 -1.37 -45.12 -7.40
C GLN A 72 -1.80 -44.24 -8.59
N ILE A 73 -1.42 -42.95 -8.56
CA ILE A 73 -1.67 -42.03 -9.65
C ILE A 73 -0.80 -42.39 -10.86
N LEU A 74 0.52 -42.48 -10.68
CA LEU A 74 1.47 -42.72 -11.78
C LEU A 74 1.27 -44.07 -12.49
N LYS A 75 0.75 -45.08 -11.78
CA LYS A 75 0.40 -46.38 -12.36
C LYS A 75 -0.63 -46.26 -13.49
N HIS A 76 -1.56 -45.31 -13.39
CA HIS A 76 -2.65 -45.12 -14.37
C HIS A 76 -2.45 -43.88 -15.24
N ARG A 77 -1.70 -42.90 -14.76
CA ARG A 77 -1.41 -41.63 -15.43
C ARG A 77 0.09 -41.31 -15.36
N PRO A 78 0.93 -41.93 -16.20
CA PRO A 78 2.40 -41.74 -16.17
C PRO A 78 2.84 -40.31 -16.52
N ASP A 79 1.98 -39.54 -17.18
CA ASP A 79 2.14 -38.12 -17.51
C ASP A 79 1.88 -37.17 -16.34
N PHE A 80 1.40 -37.69 -15.19
CA PHE A 80 1.10 -36.85 -14.04
C PHE A 80 2.37 -36.26 -13.41
N GLU A 81 2.43 -34.94 -13.30
CA GLU A 81 3.53 -34.24 -12.64
C GLU A 81 3.32 -34.19 -11.12
N PHE A 82 3.96 -35.10 -10.40
CA PHE A 82 3.98 -35.04 -8.93
C PHE A 82 4.98 -33.98 -8.46
N THR A 83 4.52 -32.90 -7.81
CA THR A 83 5.34 -31.71 -7.50
C THR A 83 5.55 -31.52 -6.00
N GLU A 84 6.48 -30.61 -5.63
CA GLU A 84 6.70 -30.18 -4.24
C GLU A 84 5.41 -29.69 -3.54
N VAL A 85 4.49 -29.08 -4.29
CA VAL A 85 3.19 -28.63 -3.74
C VAL A 85 2.37 -29.82 -3.27
N HIS A 86 2.35 -30.93 -4.01
CA HIS A 86 1.64 -32.15 -3.62
C HIS A 86 2.29 -32.77 -2.40
N LEU A 87 3.62 -32.92 -2.42
CA LEU A 87 4.37 -33.52 -1.31
C LEU A 87 4.13 -32.75 -0.01
N VAL A 88 4.31 -31.42 -0.02
CA VAL A 88 4.06 -30.59 1.17
C VAL A 88 2.58 -30.62 1.58
N GLY A 89 1.66 -30.62 0.60
CA GLY A 89 0.23 -30.79 0.88
C GLY A 89 -0.07 -32.04 1.70
N ILE A 90 0.50 -33.19 1.32
CA ILE A 90 0.39 -34.45 2.05
C ILE A 90 1.03 -34.31 3.44
N MET A 91 2.18 -33.67 3.55
CA MET A 91 2.88 -33.50 4.82
C MET A 91 2.12 -32.62 5.83
N VAL A 92 1.30 -31.69 5.38
CA VAL A 92 0.50 -30.79 6.24
C VAL A 92 -0.90 -31.34 6.51
N THR A 93 -1.40 -32.24 5.66
CA THR A 93 -2.73 -32.89 5.81
C THR A 93 -2.83 -33.62 7.16
N PRO A 94 -3.86 -33.46 8.00
CA PRO A 94 -4.02 -34.23 9.22
C PRO A 94 -3.95 -35.74 8.98
N LEU A 95 -3.33 -36.50 9.88
CA LEU A 95 -3.02 -37.92 9.64
C LEU A 95 -4.26 -38.77 9.33
N HIS A 96 -5.38 -38.53 10.02
CA HIS A 96 -6.66 -39.21 9.80
C HIS A 96 -7.20 -39.03 8.36
N ASN A 97 -6.83 -37.95 7.67
CA ASN A 97 -7.21 -37.73 6.28
C ASN A 97 -6.36 -38.56 5.30
N LEU A 98 -5.18 -39.04 5.70
CA LEU A 98 -4.32 -39.92 4.90
C LEU A 98 -4.62 -41.42 5.13
N GLU A 99 -5.17 -41.75 6.30
CA GLU A 99 -5.53 -43.11 6.68
C GLU A 99 -6.59 -43.75 5.77
N PRO A 100 -6.75 -45.10 5.79
CA PRO A 100 -7.83 -45.78 5.09
C PRO A 100 -9.21 -45.21 5.41
N GLY A 101 -9.92 -44.69 4.40
CA GLY A 101 -11.23 -44.06 4.55
C GLY A 101 -11.20 -42.54 4.71
N GLY A 102 -10.01 -41.95 4.90
CA GLY A 102 -9.81 -40.50 4.94
C GLY A 102 -9.96 -39.82 3.57
N TYR A 103 -10.02 -38.48 3.58
CA TYR A 103 -10.25 -37.68 2.38
C TYR A 103 -9.18 -37.85 1.29
N LEU A 104 -7.92 -38.07 1.67
CA LEU A 104 -6.79 -38.28 0.77
C LEU A 104 -6.21 -39.70 0.92
N SER A 105 -7.08 -40.66 1.20
CA SER A 105 -6.68 -42.05 1.36
C SER A 105 -6.15 -42.64 0.05
N TYR A 106 -5.00 -43.31 0.09
CA TYR A 106 -4.43 -44.08 -1.02
C TYR A 106 -5.31 -45.27 -1.49
N ARG A 107 -6.47 -45.48 -0.87
CA ARG A 107 -7.45 -46.50 -1.32
C ARG A 107 -8.51 -45.93 -2.27
N GLN A 108 -8.57 -44.61 -2.41
CA GLN A 108 -9.50 -43.95 -3.32
C GLN A 108 -9.15 -44.23 -4.78
N HIS A 109 -10.07 -43.97 -5.70
CA HIS A 109 -9.77 -44.15 -7.11
C HIS A 109 -8.65 -43.18 -7.56
N TRP A 110 -7.74 -43.65 -8.43
CA TRP A 110 -6.56 -42.88 -8.85
C TRP A 110 -6.94 -41.52 -9.47
N HIS A 111 -8.08 -41.47 -10.16
CA HIS A 111 -8.61 -40.26 -10.78
C HIS A 111 -8.96 -39.20 -9.74
N ASP A 112 -9.59 -39.60 -8.63
CA ASP A 112 -10.01 -38.69 -7.56
C ASP A 112 -8.79 -38.11 -6.85
N LEU A 113 -7.76 -38.93 -6.61
CA LEU A 113 -6.51 -38.48 -6.04
C LEU A 113 -5.79 -37.49 -6.96
N ALA A 114 -5.67 -37.80 -8.26
CA ALA A 114 -5.07 -36.90 -9.24
C ALA A 114 -5.84 -35.57 -9.33
N TYR A 115 -7.17 -35.62 -9.32
CA TYR A 115 -8.03 -34.44 -9.35
C TYR A 115 -7.84 -33.57 -8.10
N LYS A 116 -7.82 -34.18 -6.91
CA LYS A 116 -7.56 -33.47 -5.64
C LYS A 116 -6.19 -32.82 -5.61
N MET A 117 -5.15 -33.52 -6.08
CA MET A 117 -3.79 -32.99 -6.14
C MET A 117 -3.66 -31.80 -7.10
N ASN A 118 -4.26 -31.89 -8.30
CA ASN A 118 -4.30 -30.77 -9.23
C ASN A 118 -5.09 -29.58 -8.67
N SER A 119 -6.23 -29.86 -8.04
CA SER A 119 -7.07 -28.84 -7.42
C SER A 119 -6.40 -28.18 -6.21
N LEU A 120 -5.54 -28.89 -5.47
CA LEU A 120 -4.69 -28.30 -4.42
C LEU A 120 -3.77 -27.22 -4.99
N ARG A 121 -3.10 -27.49 -6.12
CA ARG A 121 -2.24 -26.49 -6.77
C ARG A 121 -3.05 -25.26 -7.19
N CYS A 122 -4.26 -25.46 -7.70
CA CYS A 122 -5.16 -24.37 -8.07
C CYS A 122 -5.63 -23.57 -6.84
N LEU A 123 -5.94 -24.24 -5.72
CA LEU A 123 -6.33 -23.59 -4.46
C LEU A 123 -5.18 -22.75 -3.89
N VAL A 124 -3.95 -23.27 -3.88
CA VAL A 124 -2.75 -22.51 -3.47
C VAL A 124 -2.54 -21.31 -4.38
N LYS A 125 -2.70 -21.46 -5.70
CA LYS A 125 -2.66 -20.33 -6.65
C LYS A 125 -3.70 -19.28 -6.30
N ARG A 126 -4.93 -19.68 -6.03
CA ARG A 126 -6.04 -18.79 -5.68
C ARG A 126 -5.80 -18.05 -4.36
N TYR A 127 -5.15 -18.69 -3.39
CA TYR A 127 -4.71 -18.07 -2.14
C TYR A 127 -3.63 -17.00 -2.40
N LEU A 128 -2.70 -17.26 -3.33
CA LEU A 128 -1.59 -16.36 -3.65
C LEU A 128 -1.97 -15.19 -4.60
N LEU A 129 -2.96 -15.35 -5.49
CA LEU A 129 -3.35 -14.37 -6.54
C LEU A 129 -4.08 -13.12 -6.02
N GLN A 130 -3.81 -12.72 -4.80
CA GLN A 130 -4.63 -11.79 -4.04
C GLN A 130 -3.88 -10.69 -3.31
N LYS A 131 -2.72 -10.32 -3.83
CA LYS A 131 -2.05 -9.11 -3.40
C LYS A 131 -1.76 -8.34 -4.67
N PRO A 132 -2.11 -7.05 -4.74
CA PRO A 132 -2.21 -6.29 -5.98
C PRO A 132 -1.01 -6.60 -6.86
N GLU A 133 -1.23 -6.71 -8.17
CA GLU A 133 -0.16 -6.73 -9.16
C GLU A 133 0.87 -5.68 -8.71
N THR A 134 1.98 -6.16 -8.16
CA THR A 134 3.20 -5.37 -8.18
C THR A 134 3.37 -5.04 -9.66
N PRO A 135 3.47 -3.76 -10.04
CA PRO A 135 3.77 -3.41 -11.42
C PRO A 135 4.98 -4.24 -11.85
N GLU A 136 4.75 -5.08 -12.86
CA GLU A 136 5.69 -5.90 -13.62
C GLU A 136 7.10 -6.05 -13.03
N SER A 137 7.33 -7.25 -12.49
CA SER A 137 8.61 -7.97 -12.42
C SER A 137 9.82 -7.24 -11.80
N TYR A 138 10.19 -7.72 -10.62
CA TYR A 138 11.56 -8.11 -10.35
C TYR A 138 11.98 -9.19 -11.37
N ALA A 139 12.42 -8.79 -12.55
CA ALA A 139 13.21 -9.67 -13.41
C ALA A 139 14.62 -9.71 -12.85
N VAL A 140 14.94 -10.79 -12.14
CA VAL A 140 16.32 -11.26 -12.04
C VAL A 140 16.74 -11.62 -13.45
N VAL A 141 17.48 -10.73 -14.12
CA VAL A 141 18.32 -11.15 -15.25
C VAL A 141 19.45 -11.97 -14.63
N ALA A 142 19.23 -13.26 -14.47
CA ALA A 142 20.32 -14.21 -14.29
C ALA A 142 21.11 -14.21 -15.60
N THR A 143 22.31 -13.62 -15.55
CA THR A 143 23.30 -13.67 -16.62
C THR A 143 23.69 -15.12 -16.87
N THR A 144 23.10 -15.74 -17.87
CA THR A 144 23.71 -16.89 -18.57
C THR A 144 24.37 -16.37 -19.83
N THR A 145 25.69 -16.17 -19.78
CA THR A 145 26.58 -16.43 -20.93
C THR A 145 28.01 -16.49 -20.43
N GLY A 146 28.60 -17.69 -20.50
CA GLY A 146 30.04 -17.85 -20.64
C GLY A 146 30.54 -17.30 -21.99
N PRO A 147 31.86 -17.20 -22.18
CA PRO A 147 32.49 -16.11 -22.92
C PRO A 147 32.50 -16.37 -24.43
N ARG A 148 32.17 -15.35 -25.22
CA ARG A 148 32.61 -15.29 -26.62
C ARG A 148 33.25 -13.95 -26.93
N HIS A 149 34.52 -14.09 -27.30
CA HIS A 149 35.46 -13.10 -27.78
C HIS A 149 34.90 -12.18 -28.87
N LEU A 150 35.31 -10.92 -28.78
CA LEU A 150 35.35 -9.97 -29.89
C LEU A 150 36.35 -10.45 -30.96
N THR A 151 35.93 -10.47 -32.23
CA THR A 151 36.78 -10.01 -33.34
C THR A 151 35.95 -9.36 -34.45
N SER A 152 36.24 -8.07 -34.60
CA SER A 152 36.29 -7.17 -35.76
C SER A 152 35.70 -7.50 -37.15
N MET A 153 35.42 -6.37 -37.84
CA MET A 153 35.53 -6.10 -39.29
C MET A 153 34.23 -6.01 -40.12
N SER A 154 33.82 -4.76 -40.34
CA SER A 154 33.82 -4.05 -41.64
C SER A 154 32.96 -4.52 -42.84
N LYS A 155 32.27 -3.51 -43.39
CA LYS A 155 32.02 -3.16 -44.81
C LYS A 155 30.69 -3.57 -45.48
N LYS A 156 29.93 -2.49 -45.79
CA LYS A 156 29.39 -2.04 -47.11
C LYS A 156 28.34 -2.89 -47.87
N ARG A 157 27.27 -2.16 -48.26
CA ARG A 157 26.45 -2.18 -49.53
C ARG A 157 25.86 -3.55 -49.95
N ALA A 158 24.61 -3.69 -50.39
CA ALA A 158 23.87 -2.95 -51.42
C ALA A 158 22.37 -3.34 -51.44
N ARG A 159 21.65 -2.68 -52.35
CA ARG A 159 20.20 -2.59 -52.65
C ARG A 159 19.47 -3.91 -53.01
N SER A 160 18.16 -3.94 -52.72
CA SER A 160 16.99 -4.04 -53.66
C SER A 160 15.81 -4.84 -53.04
N VAL A 161 14.63 -4.24 -52.85
CA VAL A 161 13.40 -4.16 -53.68
C VAL A 161 12.40 -5.32 -53.51
N SER A 162 11.18 -4.94 -53.07
CA SER A 162 9.84 -5.58 -53.21
C SER A 162 9.55 -6.84 -52.37
N ASN A 163 8.35 -7.11 -51.85
CA ASN A 163 7.03 -6.48 -51.99
C ASN A 163 6.11 -6.80 -50.79
N LYS A 164 5.05 -5.98 -50.66
CA LYS A 164 4.01 -5.90 -49.61
C LYS A 164 3.25 -7.20 -49.29
N SER A 165 2.78 -7.30 -48.04
CA SER A 165 1.33 -7.29 -47.74
C SER A 165 1.04 -6.64 -46.37
N LYS A 166 -0.02 -5.81 -46.35
CA LYS A 166 -0.53 -5.07 -45.18
C LYS A 166 -1.63 -5.91 -44.50
N SER A 167 -1.69 -5.89 -43.17
CA SER A 167 -2.98 -5.95 -42.46
C SER A 167 -2.98 -4.89 -41.35
N THR A 168 -4.14 -4.24 -41.22
CA THR A 168 -4.38 -2.96 -40.56
C THR A 168 -4.69 -3.15 -39.06
N SER A 169 -3.96 -2.49 -38.17
CA SER A 169 -4.35 -2.36 -36.77
C SER A 169 -5.45 -1.30 -36.61
N ARG A 170 -6.65 -1.74 -36.22
CA ARG A 170 -7.76 -0.87 -35.82
C ARG A 170 -7.57 -0.54 -34.34
N LYS A 171 -7.37 0.75 -34.04
CA LYS A 171 -7.44 1.33 -32.69
C LYS A 171 -8.82 1.07 -32.08
N THR A 172 -8.88 0.41 -30.93
CA THR A 172 -10.05 0.41 -30.05
C THR A 172 -9.97 1.64 -29.13
N ARG A 173 -10.91 2.57 -29.31
CA ARG A 173 -11.17 3.71 -28.40
C ARG A 173 -11.77 3.15 -27.10
N SER A 174 -11.16 3.46 -25.96
CA SER A 174 -11.81 3.24 -24.66
C SER A 174 -12.96 4.23 -24.50
N SER A 175 -14.12 3.69 -24.13
CA SER A 175 -15.34 4.41 -23.80
C SER A 175 -15.21 5.07 -22.42
N LYS A 176 -15.34 6.39 -22.37
CA LYS A 176 -15.60 7.16 -21.13
C LYS A 176 -16.93 6.68 -20.53
N LYS A 177 -16.93 6.26 -19.26
CA LYS A 177 -18.15 6.21 -18.44
C LYS A 177 -18.56 7.65 -18.12
N ASN A 178 -19.76 8.05 -18.53
CA ASN A 178 -20.46 9.19 -17.96
C ASN A 178 -20.97 8.75 -16.57
N GLU A 179 -20.61 9.48 -15.52
CA GLU A 179 -21.16 9.29 -14.18
C GLU A 179 -22.38 10.20 -14.00
N ASP A 180 -23.47 9.56 -13.61
CA ASP A 180 -24.76 10.14 -13.23
C ASP A 180 -24.61 10.96 -11.93
N PRO A 181 -25.00 12.26 -11.91
CA PRO A 181 -24.84 13.14 -10.75
C PRO A 181 -25.71 12.79 -9.53
N ASP A 182 -26.64 11.84 -9.63
CA ASP A 182 -27.48 11.38 -8.50
C ASP A 182 -26.83 10.26 -7.64
N ALA A 183 -25.64 9.77 -7.99
CA ALA A 183 -24.91 8.76 -7.20
C ALA A 183 -24.23 9.31 -5.92
N ALA A 184 -24.48 10.57 -5.53
CA ALA A 184 -23.78 11.26 -4.45
C ALA A 184 -24.31 10.98 -3.02
N PHE A 185 -25.34 10.15 -2.86
CA PHE A 185 -25.93 9.82 -1.56
C PHE A 185 -25.96 8.31 -1.29
N LEU A 186 -24.80 7.66 -1.36
CA LEU A 186 -24.63 6.28 -0.91
C LEU A 186 -23.93 6.25 0.46
N PRO A 187 -24.46 5.56 1.48
CA PRO A 187 -23.81 5.36 2.78
C PRO A 187 -22.41 4.70 2.63
N PRO A 188 -21.54 4.72 3.67
CA PRO A 188 -20.28 3.98 3.64
C PRO A 188 -20.54 2.55 3.20
N SER A 189 -19.76 2.03 2.25
CA SER A 189 -19.86 0.63 1.88
C SER A 189 -19.64 -0.24 3.12
N ASP A 190 -20.33 -1.37 3.20
CA ASP A 190 -20.22 -2.29 4.32
C ASP A 190 -18.74 -2.66 4.63
N SER A 191 -17.90 -2.70 3.60
CA SER A 191 -16.43 -2.90 3.69
C SER A 191 -15.71 -1.96 4.65
N GLU A 192 -15.95 -0.64 4.58
CA GLU A 192 -15.24 0.31 5.45
C GLU A 192 -15.75 0.29 6.90
N ASN A 193 -17.02 -0.08 7.09
CA ASN A 193 -17.58 -0.30 8.42
C ASN A 193 -16.89 -1.50 9.08
N GLU A 194 -16.70 -2.61 8.36
CA GLU A 194 -16.03 -3.83 8.85
C GLU A 194 -14.56 -3.57 9.19
N LYS A 195 -13.82 -2.83 8.36
CA LYS A 195 -12.44 -2.42 8.67
C LYS A 195 -12.38 -1.51 9.90
N LYS A 196 -13.37 -0.65 10.12
CA LYS A 196 -13.45 0.18 11.33
C LYS A 196 -13.64 -0.68 12.58
N LEU A 197 -14.49 -1.71 12.51
CA LEU A 197 -14.64 -2.69 13.60
C LEU A 197 -13.32 -3.41 13.89
N CYS A 198 -12.59 -3.84 12.86
CA CYS A 198 -11.28 -4.48 13.02
C CYS A 198 -10.26 -3.55 13.71
N ARG A 199 -10.18 -2.29 13.29
CA ARG A 199 -9.32 -1.28 13.94
C ARG A 199 -9.69 -1.04 15.39
N GLN A 200 -10.98 -0.99 15.71
CA GLN A 200 -11.45 -0.80 17.09
C GLN A 200 -11.14 -2.00 17.98
N ARG A 201 -11.39 -3.21 17.49
CA ARG A 201 -11.05 -4.48 18.15
C ARG A 201 -9.57 -4.55 18.51
N ASP A 202 -8.71 -4.16 17.56
CA ASP A 202 -7.26 -4.24 17.69
C ASP A 202 -6.66 -2.96 18.33
N HIS A 203 -7.49 -2.12 18.97
CA HIS A 203 -7.09 -0.88 19.64
C HIS A 203 -6.26 0.08 18.77
N TYR A 204 -6.51 0.08 17.46
CA TYR A 204 -5.77 0.85 16.45
C TYR A 204 -4.26 0.61 16.52
N ARG A 205 -3.82 -0.61 16.87
CA ARG A 205 -2.41 -0.99 16.98
C ARG A 205 -2.15 -2.33 16.32
N CYS A 206 -1.03 -2.43 15.61
CA CYS A 206 -0.60 -3.71 15.02
C CYS A 206 -0.55 -4.80 16.11
N ILE A 207 -1.29 -5.90 15.94
CA ILE A 207 -1.51 -6.86 17.03
C ILE A 207 -0.19 -7.47 17.56
N PHE A 208 0.82 -7.62 16.69
CA PHE A 208 2.15 -8.09 17.09
C PHE A 208 3.13 -6.94 17.36
N MET A 209 3.28 -5.99 16.42
CA MET A 209 4.32 -4.95 16.51
C MET A 209 3.95 -3.74 17.38
N GLN A 210 2.67 -3.58 17.73
CA GLN A 210 2.13 -2.51 18.58
C GLN A 210 2.30 -1.07 18.01
N THR A 211 2.56 -0.95 16.71
CA THR A 211 2.60 0.33 15.98
C THR A 211 1.19 0.89 15.77
N ALA A 212 1.03 2.22 15.88
CA ALA A 212 -0.27 2.88 15.69
C ALA A 212 -0.71 2.95 14.21
N GLU A 213 0.23 3.14 13.28
CA GLU A 213 -0.06 3.12 11.85
C GLU A 213 -0.11 1.68 11.33
N GLY A 214 -1.18 1.38 10.60
CA GLY A 214 -1.43 0.06 10.04
C GLY A 214 -2.64 0.02 9.11
N GLU A 215 -2.93 -1.17 8.63
CA GLU A 215 -4.02 -1.50 7.72
C GLU A 215 -4.64 -2.84 8.12
N CYS A 216 -5.92 -3.03 7.77
CA CYS A 216 -6.62 -4.29 7.97
C CYS A 216 -6.20 -5.24 6.85
N ALA A 217 -5.55 -6.34 7.22
CA ALA A 217 -5.16 -7.40 6.31
C ALA A 217 -6.14 -8.58 6.45
N HIS A 218 -6.68 -9.04 5.32
CA HIS A 218 -7.52 -10.24 5.31
C HIS A 218 -6.67 -11.50 5.55
N ILE A 219 -7.19 -12.42 6.37
CA ILE A 219 -6.60 -13.74 6.64
C ILE A 219 -6.77 -14.62 5.40
N ILE A 220 -8.03 -14.85 4.99
CA ILE A 220 -8.37 -15.39 3.68
C ILE A 220 -8.71 -14.25 2.74
N PRO A 221 -8.15 -14.21 1.53
CA PRO A 221 -8.15 -12.94 0.80
C PRO A 221 -9.52 -12.58 0.17
N GLN A 222 -9.90 -11.30 0.20
CA GLN A 222 -11.24 -10.81 -0.17
C GLN A 222 -11.71 -11.21 -1.58
N ARG A 223 -10.81 -11.27 -2.58
CA ARG A 223 -11.17 -11.69 -3.95
C ARG A 223 -11.57 -13.15 -4.08
N TRP A 224 -11.70 -13.94 -3.01
CA TRP A 224 -12.25 -15.29 -3.11
C TRP A 224 -13.74 -15.20 -3.43
N ASN A 225 -14.40 -14.14 -2.99
CA ASN A 225 -15.82 -13.95 -3.21
C ASN A 225 -16.28 -12.50 -3.38
N ASP A 226 -15.41 -11.54 -3.66
CA ASP A 226 -15.79 -10.12 -3.92
C ASP A 226 -16.63 -9.90 -5.19
N THR A 227 -16.66 -10.85 -6.12
CA THR A 227 -17.46 -10.83 -7.34
C THR A 227 -18.06 -12.21 -7.61
N ARG A 228 -19.17 -12.27 -8.37
CA ARG A 228 -19.81 -13.54 -8.75
C ARG A 228 -18.86 -14.45 -9.54
N GLU A 229 -18.03 -13.87 -10.41
CA GLU A 229 -16.96 -14.60 -11.08
C GLU A 229 -16.01 -15.24 -10.07
N ASN A 230 -15.55 -14.47 -9.10
CA ASN A 230 -14.61 -14.95 -8.10
C ASN A 230 -15.20 -16.04 -7.20
N VAL A 231 -16.49 -15.93 -6.84
CA VAL A 231 -17.25 -17.01 -6.18
C VAL A 231 -17.18 -18.29 -7.01
N ASN A 232 -17.56 -18.24 -8.29
CA ASN A 232 -17.55 -19.41 -9.18
C ASN A 232 -16.14 -20.01 -9.34
N LEU A 233 -15.10 -19.17 -9.43
CA LEU A 233 -13.71 -19.64 -9.52
C LEU A 233 -13.28 -20.37 -8.24
N THR A 234 -13.63 -19.83 -7.07
CA THR A 234 -13.28 -20.40 -5.75
C THR A 234 -14.06 -21.69 -5.47
N GLU A 235 -15.34 -21.74 -5.82
CA GLU A 235 -16.22 -22.91 -5.69
C GLU A 235 -15.59 -24.17 -6.32
N LYS A 236 -14.93 -24.03 -7.48
CA LYS A 236 -14.28 -25.14 -8.18
C LYS A 236 -13.15 -25.81 -7.41
N VAL A 237 -12.50 -25.11 -6.48
CA VAL A 237 -11.29 -25.59 -5.81
C VAL A 237 -11.43 -25.70 -4.30
N ILE A 238 -12.44 -25.06 -3.70
CA ILE A 238 -12.58 -24.98 -2.24
C ILE A 238 -12.84 -26.34 -1.57
N HIS A 239 -13.43 -27.29 -2.30
CA HIS A 239 -13.66 -28.65 -1.81
C HIS A 239 -12.36 -29.33 -1.31
N VAL A 240 -11.19 -28.93 -1.85
CA VAL A 240 -9.88 -29.45 -1.42
C VAL A 240 -9.44 -28.92 -0.05
N ALA A 241 -10.06 -27.86 0.47
CA ALA A 241 -9.80 -27.40 1.84
C ALA A 241 -10.05 -28.50 2.89
N ARG A 242 -10.86 -29.53 2.56
CA ARG A 242 -11.04 -30.75 3.37
C ARG A 242 -9.74 -31.54 3.61
N MET A 243 -8.69 -31.29 2.83
CA MET A 243 -7.36 -31.82 3.15
C MET A 243 -6.85 -31.28 4.48
N PHE A 244 -7.23 -30.07 4.88
CA PHE A 244 -6.67 -29.36 6.04
C PHE A 244 -7.68 -29.15 7.16
N LEU A 245 -8.96 -29.01 6.81
CA LEU A 245 -10.08 -28.84 7.74
C LEU A 245 -10.80 -30.18 7.93
N ASP A 246 -11.37 -30.41 9.12
CA ASP A 246 -12.27 -31.54 9.34
C ASP A 246 -13.56 -31.40 8.52
N GLU A 247 -14.21 -32.54 8.27
CA GLU A 247 -15.38 -32.62 7.38
C GLU A 247 -16.55 -31.76 7.87
N ASP A 248 -16.84 -31.80 9.17
CA ASP A 248 -17.92 -31.03 9.77
C ASP A 248 -17.65 -29.53 9.69
N THR A 249 -16.42 -29.11 9.97
CA THR A 249 -16.03 -27.69 9.86
C THR A 249 -16.20 -27.17 8.45
N LEU A 250 -15.71 -27.88 7.43
CA LEU A 250 -15.87 -27.43 6.04
C LEU A 250 -17.33 -27.42 5.63
N PHE A 251 -18.10 -28.47 5.95
CA PHE A 251 -19.52 -28.55 5.60
C PHE A 251 -20.31 -27.39 6.21
N ASN A 252 -20.09 -27.09 7.48
CA ASN A 252 -20.81 -26.04 8.20
C ASN A 252 -20.39 -24.61 7.80
N HIS A 253 -19.23 -24.44 7.15
CA HIS A 253 -18.65 -23.12 6.85
C HIS A 253 -18.27 -22.93 5.37
N ALA A 254 -18.65 -23.85 4.47
CA ALA A 254 -18.33 -23.78 3.05
C ALA A 254 -18.79 -22.45 2.41
N ASP A 255 -19.96 -21.98 2.85
CA ASP A 255 -20.58 -20.73 2.41
C ASP A 255 -19.74 -19.49 2.73
N LEU A 256 -18.86 -19.56 3.73
CA LEU A 256 -17.95 -18.45 4.01
C LEU A 256 -16.98 -18.20 2.86
N PHE A 257 -16.62 -19.22 2.09
CA PHE A 257 -15.59 -19.10 1.05
C PHE A 257 -16.19 -18.76 -0.31
N ALA A 258 -17.34 -19.33 -0.67
CA ALA A 258 -17.92 -19.19 -2.00
C ALA A 258 -19.45 -19.45 -2.01
N HIS A 259 -20.23 -18.70 -1.22
CA HIS A 259 -21.69 -18.81 -1.28
C HIS A 259 -22.22 -18.34 -2.64
N PRO A 260 -23.02 -19.15 -3.37
CA PRO A 260 -23.47 -18.82 -4.71
C PRO A 260 -24.25 -17.50 -4.77
N ASP A 261 -25.09 -17.22 -3.78
CA ASP A 261 -26.00 -16.07 -3.79
C ASP A 261 -25.53 -14.88 -2.94
N ASP A 262 -24.42 -15.02 -2.21
CA ASP A 262 -23.93 -13.99 -1.29
C ASP A 262 -22.46 -13.67 -1.59
N VAL A 263 -22.24 -12.51 -2.19
CA VAL A 263 -20.94 -12.04 -2.66
C VAL A 263 -20.33 -11.15 -1.58
N GLY A 264 -19.05 -11.37 -1.26
CA GLY A 264 -18.30 -10.58 -0.29
C GLY A 264 -18.41 -11.05 1.16
N THR A 265 -18.82 -12.30 1.40
CA THR A 265 -18.96 -12.86 2.76
C THR A 265 -17.65 -12.87 3.56
N THR A 266 -16.50 -12.85 2.90
CA THR A 266 -15.18 -12.77 3.55
C THR A 266 -14.75 -11.36 3.94
N ASP A 267 -15.44 -10.31 3.49
CA ASP A 267 -15.06 -8.91 3.78
C ASP A 267 -15.59 -8.45 5.14
N LYS A 268 -15.19 -9.18 6.19
CA LYS A 268 -15.71 -9.04 7.55
C LYS A 268 -14.59 -8.92 8.57
N CYS A 269 -14.87 -8.22 9.67
CA CYS A 269 -13.91 -8.01 10.76
C CYS A 269 -13.30 -9.32 11.30
N TRP A 270 -14.05 -10.41 11.34
CA TRP A 270 -13.58 -11.73 11.81
C TRP A 270 -12.58 -12.41 10.87
N ASN A 271 -12.48 -11.96 9.61
CA ASN A 271 -11.48 -12.40 8.64
C ASN A 271 -10.35 -11.36 8.46
N MET A 272 -10.26 -10.33 9.31
CA MET A 272 -9.26 -9.27 9.22
C MET A 272 -8.41 -9.18 10.49
N LEU A 273 -7.14 -8.83 10.33
CA LEU A 273 -6.20 -8.51 11.40
C LEU A 273 -5.56 -7.14 11.12
N TYR A 274 -5.40 -6.30 12.14
CA TYR A 274 -4.76 -5.00 11.96
C TYR A 274 -3.23 -5.14 12.08
N PHE A 275 -2.53 -4.82 10.99
CA PHE A 275 -1.08 -4.94 10.87
C PHE A 275 -0.44 -3.65 10.42
N ASN A 276 0.82 -3.45 10.77
CA ASN A 276 1.61 -2.47 10.03
C ASN A 276 1.97 -3.03 8.64
N ARG A 277 2.37 -2.13 7.76
CA ARG A 277 2.70 -2.46 6.37
C ARG A 277 3.79 -3.52 6.23
N GLN A 278 4.77 -3.55 7.14
CA GLN A 278 5.85 -4.53 7.11
C GLN A 278 5.34 -5.94 7.43
N LEU A 279 4.56 -6.10 8.50
CA LEU A 279 4.01 -7.41 8.88
C LEU A 279 2.99 -7.90 7.86
N HIS A 280 2.18 -6.98 7.30
CA HIS A 280 1.32 -7.29 6.17
C HIS A 280 2.14 -7.83 4.99
N TRP A 281 3.21 -7.14 4.58
CA TRP A 281 4.09 -7.63 3.51
C TRP A 281 4.67 -9.03 3.79
N TYR A 282 5.03 -9.36 5.03
CA TYR A 282 5.50 -10.71 5.35
C TYR A 282 4.38 -11.76 5.22
N LEU A 283 3.15 -11.42 5.59
CA LEU A 283 1.99 -12.29 5.36
C LEU A 283 1.74 -12.46 3.86
N ASP A 284 1.87 -11.38 3.09
CA ASP A 284 1.86 -11.37 1.62
C ASP A 284 2.88 -12.31 1.02
N HIS A 285 4.04 -12.30 1.63
CA HIS A 285 5.22 -13.11 1.37
C HIS A 285 5.04 -14.61 1.62
N THR A 286 4.02 -15.02 2.38
CA THR A 286 4.01 -16.28 3.17
C THR A 286 5.34 -16.47 3.92
N SER A 287 5.96 -15.38 4.37
CA SER A 287 7.16 -15.41 5.21
C SER A 287 6.83 -15.61 6.68
N ILE A 288 5.60 -15.25 7.05
CA ILE A 288 4.99 -15.58 8.33
C ILE A 288 3.68 -16.32 8.10
N GLY A 289 3.30 -17.14 9.08
CA GLY A 289 1.99 -17.76 9.20
C GLY A 289 1.45 -17.56 10.60
N PHE A 290 0.13 -17.56 10.72
CA PHE A 290 -0.58 -17.40 11.98
C PHE A 290 -1.29 -18.70 12.33
N LYS A 291 -0.85 -19.36 13.41
CA LYS A 291 -1.47 -20.58 13.89
C LYS A 291 -2.50 -20.23 14.96
N CYS A 292 -3.75 -20.66 14.78
CA CYS A 292 -4.74 -20.58 15.84
C CYS A 292 -4.41 -21.65 16.91
N LEU A 293 -4.27 -21.24 18.16
CA LEU A 293 -4.04 -22.16 19.27
C LEU A 293 -5.33 -22.60 19.96
N GLY A 294 -6.43 -21.88 19.71
CA GLY A 294 -7.73 -22.13 20.30
C GLY A 294 -8.54 -20.84 20.48
N ILE A 295 -9.76 -21.04 20.95
CA ILE A 295 -10.71 -19.99 21.31
C ILE A 295 -10.98 -20.13 22.81
N ASP A 296 -10.64 -19.10 23.58
CA ASP A 296 -10.89 -19.05 25.02
C ASP A 296 -12.16 -18.22 25.28
N PRO A 297 -13.24 -18.77 25.88
CA PRO A 297 -14.41 -17.98 26.26
C PRO A 297 -14.03 -16.87 27.25
N CYS A 298 -14.59 -15.67 27.09
CA CYS A 298 -14.35 -14.59 28.04
C CYS A 298 -15.07 -14.88 29.37
N GLU A 299 -14.35 -14.83 30.50
CA GLU A 299 -14.94 -15.05 31.83
C GLU A 299 -16.00 -13.98 32.18
N ASP A 300 -15.73 -12.73 31.80
CA ASP A 300 -16.57 -11.57 32.10
C ASP A 300 -17.77 -11.40 31.14
N ASP A 301 -17.68 -11.92 29.91
CA ASP A 301 -18.71 -11.79 28.88
C ASP A 301 -18.89 -13.10 28.10
N LYS A 302 -19.90 -13.87 28.49
CA LYS A 302 -20.22 -15.17 27.88
C LYS A 302 -20.65 -15.10 26.42
N THR A 303 -20.84 -13.91 25.85
CA THR A 303 -21.16 -13.73 24.42
C THR A 303 -19.92 -13.60 23.54
N LYS A 304 -18.75 -13.45 24.17
CA LYS A 304 -17.47 -13.22 23.49
C LYS A 304 -16.46 -14.31 23.79
N ALA A 305 -15.48 -14.40 22.90
CA ALA A 305 -14.32 -15.23 23.09
C ALA A 305 -13.06 -14.55 22.54
N VAL A 306 -11.93 -15.03 23.03
CA VAL A 306 -10.59 -14.60 22.62
C VAL A 306 -10.01 -15.65 21.69
N VAL A 307 -9.69 -15.25 20.47
CA VAL A 307 -8.92 -16.08 19.54
C VAL A 307 -7.43 -15.91 19.86
N VAL A 308 -6.75 -17.02 20.14
CA VAL A 308 -5.33 -17.02 20.51
C VAL A 308 -4.49 -17.36 19.28
N ILE A 309 -3.68 -16.40 18.83
CA ILE A 309 -2.94 -16.47 17.56
C ILE A 309 -1.44 -16.52 17.84
N GLN A 310 -0.76 -17.54 17.33
CA GLN A 310 0.70 -17.68 17.40
C GLN A 310 1.35 -17.27 16.08
N LEU A 311 2.26 -16.31 16.13
CA LEU A 311 3.11 -15.94 15.00
C LEU A 311 4.19 -17.00 14.78
N ASN A 312 4.38 -17.40 13.53
CA ASN A 312 5.41 -18.34 13.11
C ASN A 312 6.10 -17.82 11.85
N TRP A 313 7.42 -17.70 11.88
CA TRP A 313 8.21 -17.58 10.65
C TRP A 313 8.19 -18.92 9.93
N LEU A 314 7.99 -18.89 8.61
CA LEU A 314 7.83 -20.09 7.79
C LEU A 314 9.13 -20.44 7.06
N HIS A 315 9.41 -21.73 6.94
CA HIS A 315 10.49 -22.25 6.13
C HIS A 315 10.13 -22.05 4.65
N ARG A 316 10.84 -21.14 3.96
CA ARG A 316 10.62 -20.87 2.55
C ARG A 316 11.68 -21.54 1.68
N SER A 317 11.24 -22.32 0.71
CA SER A 317 12.11 -22.78 -0.36
C SER A 317 12.52 -21.59 -1.24
N LYS A 318 13.79 -21.56 -1.64
CA LYS A 318 14.33 -20.60 -2.62
C LYS A 318 14.15 -21.08 -4.06
N ASP A 319 13.87 -22.36 -4.23
CA ASP A 319 13.72 -22.99 -5.53
C ASP A 319 12.28 -22.85 -6.01
N LYS A 320 12.11 -22.86 -7.34
CA LYS A 320 10.78 -22.92 -7.94
C LYS A 320 10.16 -24.30 -7.73
N PRO A 321 8.82 -24.41 -7.60
CA PRO A 321 8.14 -25.69 -7.51
C PRO A 321 8.57 -26.60 -8.67
N LYS A 322 9.10 -27.77 -8.33
CA LYS A 322 9.59 -28.77 -9.30
C LYS A 322 8.85 -30.09 -9.14
N ILE A 323 8.99 -30.93 -10.17
CA ILE A 323 8.61 -32.35 -10.11
C ILE A 323 9.53 -33.02 -9.09
N VAL A 324 8.95 -33.80 -8.20
CA VAL A 324 9.66 -34.54 -7.16
C VAL A 324 9.45 -36.02 -7.34
N THR A 325 10.42 -36.79 -6.86
CA THR A 325 10.29 -38.23 -6.69
C THR A 325 10.33 -38.55 -5.20
N SER A 326 9.32 -39.26 -4.68
CA SER A 326 9.30 -39.63 -3.25
C SER A 326 10.13 -40.89 -2.93
N LYS A 327 10.81 -41.47 -3.93
CA LYS A 327 11.60 -42.71 -3.84
C LYS A 327 13.09 -42.48 -4.16
N GLY A 328 13.94 -43.37 -3.63
CA GLY A 328 15.39 -43.41 -3.87
C GLY A 328 16.20 -42.70 -2.78
N ASP A 329 17.51 -42.92 -2.75
CA ASP A 329 18.44 -42.26 -1.81
C ASP A 329 18.63 -40.78 -2.17
N ALA A 330 18.64 -39.90 -1.16
CA ALA A 330 18.72 -38.44 -1.34
C ALA A 330 17.59 -37.83 -2.19
N ASN A 331 16.39 -38.40 -2.05
CA ASN A 331 15.17 -37.93 -2.70
C ASN A 331 14.77 -36.50 -2.22
N ASP A 332 13.84 -35.87 -2.92
CA ASP A 332 13.43 -34.50 -2.59
C ASP A 332 12.68 -34.40 -1.24
N PHE A 333 12.11 -35.51 -0.77
CA PHE A 333 11.51 -35.59 0.57
C PHE A 333 12.58 -35.43 1.67
N ASP A 334 13.70 -36.15 1.60
CA ASP A 334 14.77 -36.05 2.61
C ASP A 334 15.34 -34.63 2.68
N LYS A 335 15.52 -33.98 1.53
CA LYS A 335 15.99 -32.58 1.46
C LYS A 335 15.01 -31.63 2.13
N LEU A 336 13.72 -31.81 1.86
CA LEU A 336 12.65 -30.99 2.43
C LEU A 336 12.56 -31.14 3.95
N ILE A 337 12.60 -32.38 4.45
CA ILE A 337 12.52 -32.66 5.89
C ILE A 337 13.77 -32.21 6.62
N ASN A 338 14.97 -32.46 6.08
CA ASN A 338 16.21 -32.00 6.69
C ASN A 338 16.29 -30.46 6.73
N GLY A 339 15.86 -29.79 5.67
CA GLY A 339 15.76 -28.32 5.63
C GLY A 339 14.78 -27.78 6.68
N LEU A 340 13.62 -28.43 6.85
CA LEU A 340 12.66 -28.07 7.89
C LEU A 340 13.22 -28.31 9.30
N ARG A 341 13.85 -29.46 9.56
CA ARG A 341 14.45 -29.80 10.86
C ARG A 341 15.51 -28.77 11.25
N GLN A 342 16.43 -28.45 10.33
CA GLN A 342 17.44 -27.42 10.58
C GLN A 342 16.78 -26.06 10.89
N PHE A 343 15.77 -25.67 10.12
CA PHE A 343 15.05 -24.42 10.35
C PHE A 343 14.33 -24.38 11.71
N GLU A 344 13.80 -25.51 12.17
CA GLU A 344 13.19 -25.63 13.50
C GLU A 344 14.24 -25.63 14.63
N GLU A 345 15.38 -26.29 14.44
CA GLU A 345 16.53 -26.28 15.35
C GLU A 345 17.11 -24.87 15.51
N ASP A 346 17.17 -24.09 14.43
CA ASP A 346 17.60 -22.69 14.42
C ASP A 346 16.57 -21.72 15.07
N GLY A 347 15.46 -22.25 15.60
CA GLY A 347 14.42 -21.47 16.29
C GLY A 347 13.46 -20.74 15.35
N ARG A 348 13.30 -21.23 14.10
CA ARG A 348 12.47 -20.62 13.04
C ARG A 348 12.81 -19.14 12.86
N PRO A 349 14.04 -18.83 12.42
CA PRO A 349 14.52 -17.47 12.35
C PRO A 349 13.73 -16.64 11.32
N ALA A 350 13.74 -15.33 11.55
CA ALA A 350 13.19 -14.39 10.58
C ALA A 350 13.90 -14.48 9.23
N ARG A 351 13.18 -14.20 8.14
CA ARG A 351 13.76 -14.22 6.79
C ARG A 351 14.85 -13.16 6.65
N VAL A 352 16.03 -13.58 6.20
CA VAL A 352 17.14 -12.70 5.79
C VAL A 352 17.33 -12.85 4.28
N GLU A 353 17.09 -11.79 3.51
CA GLU A 353 17.32 -11.81 2.06
C GLU A 353 18.83 -11.81 1.76
N PRO A 354 19.30 -12.59 0.76
CA PRO A 354 20.71 -12.57 0.37
C PRO A 354 21.19 -11.16 -0.01
N GLY A 355 22.16 -10.63 0.72
CA GLY A 355 22.75 -9.30 0.47
C GLY A 355 22.01 -8.11 1.09
N GLN A 356 20.99 -8.36 1.93
CA GLN A 356 20.38 -7.34 2.79
C GLN A 356 20.55 -7.73 4.26
N GLY A 357 20.73 -6.72 5.14
CA GLY A 357 20.81 -6.95 6.58
C GLY A 357 19.53 -7.57 7.14
N MET A 358 19.62 -8.18 8.32
CA MET A 358 18.47 -8.73 9.03
C MET A 358 17.46 -7.60 9.35
N PHE A 359 16.37 -7.50 8.59
CA PHE A 359 15.24 -6.65 8.96
C PHE A 359 14.41 -7.39 10.01
N ALA A 360 14.88 -7.36 11.27
CA ALA A 360 14.05 -7.85 12.36
C ALA A 360 12.80 -6.96 12.44
N ALA A 361 11.61 -7.54 12.28
CA ALA A 361 10.39 -6.85 12.69
C ALA A 361 10.44 -6.71 14.21
N VAL A 362 10.34 -5.49 14.75
CA VAL A 362 10.51 -5.21 16.18
C VAL A 362 9.24 -4.59 16.75
N ARG A 363 8.86 -4.98 17.98
CA ARG A 363 7.76 -4.34 18.70
C ARG A 363 8.17 -2.96 19.19
N VAL A 364 7.35 -1.94 18.93
CA VAL A 364 7.72 -0.55 19.26
C VAL A 364 7.60 -0.21 20.74
N ASN A 365 6.79 -0.95 21.50
CA ASN A 365 6.54 -0.67 22.91
C ASN A 365 7.69 -1.14 23.82
N ASN A 366 8.37 -2.24 23.47
CA ASN A 366 9.42 -2.84 24.30
C ASN A 366 10.72 -3.20 23.55
N ASN A 367 10.82 -2.84 22.27
CA ASN A 367 11.98 -3.11 21.40
C ASN A 367 12.35 -4.60 21.25
N VAL A 368 11.41 -5.52 21.51
CA VAL A 368 11.63 -6.96 21.36
C VAL A 368 11.45 -7.36 19.89
N PRO A 369 12.41 -8.06 19.26
CA PRO A 369 12.25 -8.62 17.92
C PRO A 369 11.11 -9.64 17.87
N LEU A 370 10.34 -9.67 16.78
CA LEU A 370 9.34 -10.68 16.53
C LEU A 370 10.01 -12.02 16.23
N ILE A 371 9.83 -12.96 17.16
CA ILE A 371 10.28 -14.34 17.02
C ILE A 371 9.07 -15.27 16.89
N SER A 372 9.29 -16.44 16.28
CA SER A 372 8.29 -17.50 16.21
C SER A 372 7.89 -17.92 17.62
N GLY A 373 6.60 -17.94 17.91
CA GLY A 373 6.06 -18.31 19.23
C GLY A 373 5.42 -17.15 19.99
N HIS A 374 5.61 -15.91 19.54
CA HIS A 374 4.86 -14.77 20.08
C HIS A 374 3.35 -14.95 19.88
N ILE A 375 2.59 -14.59 20.92
CA ILE A 375 1.15 -14.71 20.98
C ILE A 375 0.49 -13.34 20.87
N ALA A 376 -0.58 -13.28 20.07
CA ALA A 376 -1.55 -12.20 20.07
C ALA A 376 -2.92 -12.76 20.44
N ARG A 377 -3.71 -11.95 21.14
CA ARG A 377 -5.07 -12.27 21.57
C ARG A 377 -6.02 -11.23 20.98
N ILE A 378 -7.05 -11.68 20.29
CA ILE A 378 -8.08 -10.81 19.72
C ILE A 378 -9.45 -11.25 20.24
N GLU A 379 -10.23 -10.30 20.76
CA GLU A 379 -11.56 -10.55 21.31
C GLU A 379 -12.63 -10.32 20.23
N MET A 380 -13.61 -11.22 20.11
CA MET A 380 -14.76 -11.05 19.23
C MET A 380 -15.96 -11.88 19.70
N PRO A 381 -17.17 -11.69 19.13
CA PRO A 381 -18.32 -12.56 19.44
C PRO A 381 -18.00 -14.03 19.16
N ILE A 382 -18.54 -14.96 19.96
CA ILE A 382 -18.23 -16.40 19.85
C ILE A 382 -18.48 -16.93 18.43
N ALA A 383 -19.60 -16.56 17.82
CA ALA A 383 -19.94 -17.00 16.47
C ALA A 383 -18.91 -16.52 15.41
N ASP A 384 -18.30 -15.37 15.63
CA ASP A 384 -17.28 -14.80 14.75
C ASP A 384 -15.89 -15.36 15.07
N ALA A 385 -15.61 -15.69 16.32
CA ALA A 385 -14.39 -16.37 16.73
C ALA A 385 -14.23 -17.72 16.03
N VAL A 386 -15.33 -18.50 15.92
CA VAL A 386 -15.34 -19.78 15.20
C VAL A 386 -14.99 -19.56 13.72
N LYS A 387 -15.62 -18.58 13.04
CA LYS A 387 -15.29 -18.25 11.64
C LYS A 387 -13.83 -17.81 11.49
N CYS A 388 -13.34 -16.99 12.42
CA CYS A 388 -11.95 -16.53 12.44
C CYS A 388 -10.96 -17.71 12.55
N GLN A 389 -11.25 -18.68 13.42
CA GLN A 389 -10.47 -19.90 13.55
C GLN A 389 -10.42 -20.68 12.23
N VAL A 390 -11.57 -20.89 11.56
CA VAL A 390 -11.62 -21.58 10.27
C VAL A 390 -10.76 -20.87 9.21
N MET A 391 -10.79 -19.54 9.16
CA MET A 391 -9.96 -18.75 8.26
C MET A 391 -8.47 -18.89 8.58
N LEU A 392 -8.09 -18.83 9.87
CA LEU A 392 -6.71 -18.99 10.34
C LEU A 392 -6.17 -20.38 10.04
N ASP A 393 -6.96 -21.43 10.27
CA ASP A 393 -6.53 -22.82 10.09
C ASP A 393 -6.30 -23.14 8.61
N LEU A 394 -7.19 -22.68 7.72
CA LEU A 394 -6.99 -22.82 6.28
C LEU A 394 -5.81 -21.97 5.78
N ALA A 395 -5.72 -20.70 6.20
CA ALA A 395 -4.62 -19.81 5.81
C ALA A 395 -3.27 -20.33 6.31
N TRP A 396 -3.20 -20.92 7.51
CA TRP A 396 -2.02 -21.58 8.05
C TRP A 396 -1.54 -22.69 7.12
N ALA A 397 -2.43 -23.63 6.79
CA ALA A 397 -2.09 -24.77 5.94
C ALA A 397 -1.63 -24.32 4.55
N LEU A 398 -2.37 -23.41 3.90
CA LEU A 398 -2.03 -22.90 2.57
C LEU A 398 -0.72 -22.10 2.58
N SER A 399 -0.44 -21.34 3.64
CA SER A 399 0.82 -20.59 3.78
C SER A 399 2.01 -21.51 3.94
N VAL A 400 1.89 -22.59 4.73
CA VAL A 400 2.94 -23.60 4.89
C VAL A 400 3.20 -24.29 3.55
N VAL A 401 2.14 -24.73 2.85
CA VAL A 401 2.26 -25.35 1.53
C VAL A 401 2.95 -24.41 0.55
N ALA A 402 2.52 -23.15 0.47
CA ALA A 402 3.09 -22.17 -0.44
C ALA A 402 4.56 -21.83 -0.12
N ALA A 403 4.90 -21.68 1.15
CA ALA A 403 6.25 -21.36 1.61
C ALA A 403 7.23 -22.49 1.31
N MET A 404 6.93 -23.71 1.77
CA MET A 404 7.85 -24.83 1.70
C MET A 404 8.02 -25.40 0.28
N SER A 405 6.99 -25.30 -0.57
CA SER A 405 7.07 -25.74 -1.97
C SER A 405 7.69 -24.71 -2.92
N GLY A 406 8.03 -23.52 -2.42
CA GLY A 406 8.53 -22.41 -3.26
C GLY A 406 7.44 -21.70 -4.07
N ALA A 407 6.19 -22.17 -4.02
CA ALA A 407 5.07 -21.59 -4.78
C ALA A 407 4.81 -20.12 -4.42
N ALA A 408 5.16 -19.69 -3.21
CA ALA A 408 4.99 -18.31 -2.78
C ALA A 408 5.80 -17.27 -3.58
N ASP A 409 6.97 -17.64 -4.11
CA ASP A 409 7.75 -16.77 -5.02
C ASP A 409 7.39 -17.00 -6.50
N TRP A 410 6.70 -18.12 -6.80
CA TRP A 410 6.40 -18.55 -8.17
C TRP A 410 4.91 -18.92 -8.38
N PRO A 411 3.94 -18.08 -7.97
CA PRO A 411 2.52 -18.42 -8.05
C PRO A 411 2.03 -18.64 -9.50
N ASN A 412 2.68 -18.00 -10.47
CA ASN A 412 2.34 -18.12 -11.89
C ASN A 412 2.71 -19.48 -12.51
N LEU A 413 3.55 -20.28 -11.84
CA LEU A 413 3.89 -21.65 -12.29
C LEU A 413 2.84 -22.69 -11.85
N LEU A 414 1.88 -22.29 -11.02
CA LEU A 414 0.76 -23.13 -10.66
C LEU A 414 -0.30 -23.12 -11.77
N PRO A 415 -0.94 -24.26 -12.06
CA PRO A 415 -1.96 -24.38 -13.09
C PRO A 415 -3.23 -23.61 -12.71
N ASP A 416 -4.00 -23.23 -13.73
CA ASP A 416 -5.40 -22.85 -13.55
C ASP A 416 -6.27 -24.13 -13.57
N HIS A 417 -7.42 -24.09 -12.90
CA HIS A 417 -8.40 -25.17 -13.00
C HIS A 417 -9.03 -25.16 -14.40
N ASP A 418 -9.34 -26.33 -14.95
CA ASP A 418 -9.81 -26.51 -16.33
C ASP A 418 -11.05 -25.64 -16.66
N ASP A 419 -12.00 -25.54 -15.72
CA ASP A 419 -13.22 -24.72 -15.87
C ASP A 419 -13.00 -23.19 -15.77
N TRP A 420 -11.84 -22.71 -15.31
CA TRP A 420 -11.67 -21.28 -14.99
C TRP A 420 -11.72 -20.38 -16.22
N ASP A 421 -11.23 -20.83 -17.37
CA ASP A 421 -11.27 -20.04 -18.60
C ASP A 421 -12.70 -19.86 -19.11
N GLU A 422 -13.52 -20.91 -19.02
CA GLU A 422 -14.95 -20.82 -19.35
C GLU A 422 -15.68 -19.86 -18.40
N ILE A 423 -15.42 -19.94 -17.09
CA ILE A 423 -16.00 -19.04 -16.08
C ILE A 423 -15.63 -17.58 -16.39
N ARG A 424 -14.34 -17.30 -16.64
CA ARG A 424 -13.86 -15.95 -16.99
C ARG A 424 -14.49 -15.44 -18.29
N GLN A 425 -14.61 -16.30 -19.29
CA GLN A 425 -15.24 -15.95 -20.57
C GLN A 425 -16.72 -15.61 -20.37
N LYS A 426 -17.46 -16.42 -19.62
CA LYS A 426 -18.88 -16.16 -19.29
C LYS A 426 -19.04 -14.84 -18.53
N ALA A 427 -18.23 -14.61 -17.50
CA ALA A 427 -18.24 -13.37 -16.74
C ALA A 427 -17.88 -12.14 -17.59
N ALA A 428 -16.97 -12.28 -18.56
CA ALA A 428 -16.63 -11.21 -19.50
C ALA A 428 -17.80 -10.88 -20.45
N VAL A 429 -18.52 -11.91 -20.92
CA VAL A 429 -19.74 -11.72 -21.73
C VAL A 429 -20.83 -11.02 -20.91
N GLU A 430 -21.08 -11.45 -19.68
CA GLU A 430 -22.06 -10.82 -18.77
C GLU A 430 -21.71 -9.35 -18.52
N ARG A 431 -20.45 -9.04 -18.18
CA ARG A 431 -19.97 -7.65 -18.00
C ARG A 431 -20.14 -6.82 -19.28
N TRP A 432 -19.91 -7.41 -20.45
CA TRP A 432 -20.11 -6.73 -21.74
C TRP A 432 -21.59 -6.44 -22.01
N VAL A 433 -22.48 -7.41 -21.73
CA VAL A 433 -23.95 -7.25 -21.87
C VAL A 433 -24.45 -6.14 -20.95
N GLU A 434 -24.04 -6.13 -19.69
CA GLU A 434 -24.39 -5.07 -18.74
C GLU A 434 -23.89 -3.69 -19.20
N ASP A 435 -22.68 -3.62 -19.73
CA ASP A 435 -22.11 -2.38 -20.26
C ASP A 435 -22.84 -1.90 -21.53
N GLN A 436 -23.34 -2.80 -22.40
CA GLN A 436 -24.20 -2.43 -23.52
C GLN A 436 -25.57 -1.92 -23.04
N ALA A 437 -26.18 -2.59 -22.06
CA ALA A 437 -27.46 -2.18 -21.47
C ALA A 437 -27.36 -0.78 -20.84
N ARG A 438 -26.28 -0.48 -20.10
CA ARG A 438 -26.02 0.85 -19.52
C ARG A 438 -25.85 1.94 -20.59
N ARG A 439 -25.29 1.62 -21.76
CA ARG A 439 -25.09 2.57 -22.86
C ARG A 439 -26.37 2.87 -23.63
N HIS A 440 -27.32 1.93 -23.69
CA HIS A 440 -28.61 2.12 -24.36
C HIS A 440 -29.66 2.85 -23.50
N LEU A 441 -29.38 3.06 -22.21
CA LEU A 441 -30.24 3.83 -21.30
C LEU A 441 -29.91 5.34 -21.26
N VAL A 442 -28.86 5.81 -21.95
CA VAL A 442 -28.46 7.24 -21.91
C VAL A 442 -28.59 7.93 -23.28
N SER A 443 -29.72 8.64 -23.42
CA SER A 443 -30.07 9.80 -24.29
C SER A 443 -30.74 9.58 -25.66
N PRO A 444 -31.68 10.47 -26.11
CA PRO A 444 -32.36 11.58 -25.41
C PRO A 444 -33.90 11.68 -25.65
N GLU A 445 -34.67 11.95 -24.60
CA GLU A 445 -35.96 12.66 -24.73
C GLU A 445 -35.79 14.10 -24.22
N GLN A 446 -35.39 14.98 -25.14
CA GLN A 446 -35.81 16.37 -25.12
C GLN A 446 -36.41 16.65 -26.50
N THR A 447 -37.73 16.46 -26.61
CA THR A 447 -38.52 17.18 -27.61
C THR A 447 -39.38 18.17 -26.87
N ASP A 448 -39.04 19.43 -27.13
CA ASP A 448 -39.80 20.62 -26.80
C ASP A 448 -41.13 20.57 -27.55
N THR A 449 -42.26 20.60 -26.83
CA THR A 449 -43.53 21.09 -27.38
C THR A 449 -44.24 21.90 -26.29
N SER A 450 -44.07 23.21 -26.35
CA SER A 450 -45.03 24.16 -25.83
C SER A 450 -45.72 24.81 -27.03
N ASP A 451 -47.03 24.57 -27.14
CA ASP A 451 -48.07 25.53 -27.58
C ASP A 451 -49.32 24.74 -27.98
N PHE A 452 -50.36 24.79 -27.14
CA PHE A 452 -51.70 25.29 -27.48
C PHE A 452 -52.63 25.17 -26.25
N LEU A 453 -53.28 26.30 -25.93
CA LEU A 453 -54.20 26.56 -24.82
C LEU A 453 -55.60 25.92 -25.04
N PRO A 454 -56.51 25.96 -24.02
CA PRO A 454 -57.51 24.93 -23.75
C PRO A 454 -58.91 25.25 -24.33
N HIS A 455 -59.73 24.22 -24.55
CA HIS A 455 -61.13 24.17 -24.09
C HIS A 455 -61.89 22.89 -24.53
N THR A 456 -62.74 22.43 -23.59
CA THR A 456 -64.06 21.78 -23.76
C THR A 456 -64.19 20.36 -24.31
N SER A 457 -64.66 19.49 -23.40
CA SER A 457 -65.77 18.52 -23.51
C SER A 457 -65.88 17.55 -24.70
N ASP A 458 -66.12 16.30 -24.29
CA ASP A 458 -67.00 15.28 -24.88
C ASP A 458 -66.45 14.23 -25.86
N LEU A 459 -66.84 12.99 -25.51
CA LEU A 459 -67.20 11.84 -26.36
C LEU A 459 -66.11 10.93 -26.95
N GLN A 460 -66.11 9.72 -26.38
CA GLN A 460 -66.28 8.41 -27.06
C GLN A 460 -65.34 7.96 -28.18
N HIS A 461 -64.75 6.78 -27.89
CA HIS A 461 -64.61 5.59 -28.74
C HIS A 461 -63.80 5.63 -30.06
N ARG A 462 -62.99 4.56 -30.14
CA ARG A 462 -62.58 3.75 -31.29
C ARG A 462 -61.22 4.04 -31.92
N MET A 463 -60.41 2.98 -31.87
CA MET A 463 -59.29 2.70 -32.76
C MET A 463 -59.69 2.86 -34.23
N PRO A 464 -58.72 3.07 -35.12
CA PRO A 464 -58.37 1.95 -35.99
C PRO A 464 -56.89 1.82 -36.36
N ASP A 465 -56.62 0.66 -36.93
CA ASP A 465 -55.37 0.13 -37.44
C ASP A 465 -54.67 0.94 -38.54
N ARG A 466 -53.34 0.72 -38.57
CA ARG A 466 -52.37 0.78 -39.69
C ARG A 466 -52.93 0.23 -41.04
N PRO A 467 -52.24 0.34 -42.21
CA PRO A 467 -50.82 0.72 -42.47
C PRO A 467 -50.51 1.51 -43.78
N SER A 468 -49.21 1.86 -43.91
CA SER A 468 -48.33 1.84 -45.12
C SER A 468 -48.67 2.62 -46.40
N HIS A 469 -47.77 3.52 -46.84
CA HIS A 469 -46.91 3.32 -48.03
C HIS A 469 -45.89 4.48 -48.23
N THR A 470 -44.64 4.08 -48.53
CA THR A 470 -43.63 4.62 -49.50
C THR A 470 -43.99 5.93 -50.23
N SER A 471 -43.20 7.01 -50.27
CA SER A 471 -41.83 7.27 -50.78
C SER A 471 -41.93 8.43 -51.78
N ASP A 472 -41.05 9.44 -51.68
CA ASP A 472 -40.34 10.10 -52.80
C ASP A 472 -40.14 11.63 -52.68
N LEU A 473 -38.84 11.96 -52.68
CA LEU A 473 -38.12 12.92 -53.52
C LEU A 473 -38.58 14.39 -53.64
N GLN A 474 -37.69 15.24 -53.11
CA GLN A 474 -36.97 16.32 -53.81
C GLN A 474 -37.42 17.80 -53.69
N PRO A 475 -36.45 18.75 -53.89
CA PRO A 475 -36.18 19.85 -52.96
C PRO A 475 -36.37 21.24 -53.60
N ARG A 476 -36.08 22.31 -52.83
CA ARG A 476 -35.54 23.59 -53.35
C ARG A 476 -34.95 24.45 -52.23
N THR A 477 -33.74 24.93 -52.49
CA THR A 477 -33.06 26.11 -51.89
C THR A 477 -33.64 27.41 -52.51
N PRO A 478 -33.10 28.63 -52.31
CA PRO A 478 -32.14 29.17 -51.32
C PRO A 478 -32.63 30.49 -50.64
N ASP A 479 -31.91 31.02 -49.66
CA ASP A 479 -31.29 32.37 -49.68
C ASP A 479 -30.96 32.95 -48.29
N ARG A 480 -29.72 33.46 -48.21
CA ARG A 480 -29.06 34.29 -47.19
C ARG A 480 -29.61 35.75 -47.28
N PRO A 481 -29.30 36.74 -46.39
CA PRO A 481 -27.95 37.04 -45.89
C PRO A 481 -27.93 37.83 -44.52
N PRO A 482 -26.91 38.64 -44.13
CA PRO A 482 -26.30 38.63 -42.78
C PRO A 482 -26.22 40.04 -42.11
N TYR A 483 -25.62 40.18 -40.92
CA TYR A 483 -24.57 41.17 -40.54
C TYR A 483 -24.39 41.30 -39.01
N SER A 484 -23.18 40.95 -38.55
CA SER A 484 -22.17 41.65 -37.69
C SER A 484 -22.58 42.68 -36.57
N PRO A 485 -21.62 43.30 -35.85
CA PRO A 485 -21.37 43.07 -34.42
C PRO A 485 -21.53 44.36 -33.57
N ASP A 486 -21.41 44.32 -32.23
CA ASP A 486 -20.76 45.40 -31.46
C ASP A 486 -20.63 45.17 -29.95
N ARG A 487 -19.72 45.95 -29.37
CA ARG A 487 -19.00 45.88 -28.09
C ARG A 487 -19.66 46.64 -26.91
N LEU A 488 -19.48 46.06 -25.70
CA LEU A 488 -19.19 46.68 -24.38
C LEU A 488 -20.28 47.54 -23.68
N PRO A 489 -20.16 47.89 -22.37
CA PRO A 489 -19.52 47.26 -21.19
C PRO A 489 -20.46 47.17 -19.95
N TYR A 490 -20.10 46.48 -18.87
CA TYR A 490 -20.77 46.70 -17.56
C TYR A 490 -19.81 46.65 -16.36
N THR A 491 -19.96 47.67 -15.52
CA THR A 491 -19.22 48.02 -14.29
C THR A 491 -19.78 47.32 -13.02
N PRO A 492 -19.09 47.40 -11.87
CA PRO A 492 -18.99 46.32 -10.89
C PRO A 492 -20.11 46.31 -9.84
N ARG A 493 -20.47 45.13 -9.35
CA ARG A 493 -21.23 44.96 -8.11
C ARG A 493 -20.35 44.33 -7.03
N GLN A 494 -20.32 44.97 -5.86
CA GLN A 494 -19.70 44.49 -4.63
C GLN A 494 -20.28 43.13 -4.17
N PRO A 495 -19.50 42.33 -3.43
CA PRO A 495 -19.88 40.97 -3.04
C PRO A 495 -20.80 40.98 -1.81
N PRO A 496 -21.76 40.04 -1.70
CA PRO A 496 -22.35 39.70 -0.41
C PRO A 496 -21.34 38.88 0.43
N ALA A 497 -21.32 39.20 1.71
CA ALA A 497 -20.45 38.61 2.71
C ALA A 497 -20.70 37.10 2.95
N GLY A 498 -19.59 36.37 3.11
CA GLY A 498 -19.43 35.32 4.12
C GLY A 498 -20.09 33.96 3.88
N ARG A 499 -19.28 32.96 3.49
CA ARG A 499 -19.36 31.61 4.05
C ARG A 499 -17.99 30.93 4.01
N LEU A 500 -17.48 30.60 5.20
CA LEU A 500 -16.22 29.91 5.44
C LEU A 500 -16.20 28.53 4.77
N GLN A 501 -15.10 28.21 4.09
CA GLN A 501 -14.71 26.85 3.73
C GLN A 501 -13.37 26.53 4.42
N SER A 502 -13.26 25.35 5.05
CA SER A 502 -12.16 24.97 5.95
C SER A 502 -11.50 23.63 5.53
N PRO A 503 -10.15 23.58 5.34
CA PRO A 503 -9.33 22.33 5.45
C PRO A 503 -7.96 22.42 6.22
N ILE A 504 -7.28 21.27 6.43
CA ILE A 504 -6.13 20.87 7.36
C ILE A 504 -4.69 21.07 6.76
N PRO A 505 -3.56 21.00 7.53
CA PRO A 505 -2.48 22.01 7.47
C PRO A 505 -1.16 21.75 6.72
N LEU A 506 -0.42 22.87 6.55
CA LEU A 506 0.87 23.06 5.89
C LEU A 506 1.99 23.27 6.94
N GLY A 507 2.97 22.35 7.01
CA GLY A 507 4.27 22.55 7.68
C GLY A 507 4.28 22.57 9.22
N GLU A 508 5.41 22.17 9.83
CA GLU A 508 5.66 22.22 11.27
C GLU A 508 6.89 23.11 11.54
N ILE A 509 6.79 24.13 12.41
CA ILE A 509 7.95 24.93 12.85
C ILE A 509 8.37 24.41 14.22
N THR A 510 9.42 23.59 14.29
CA THR A 510 9.91 23.05 15.57
C THR A 510 10.92 23.99 16.25
N ASN A 511 10.72 24.23 17.55
CA ASN A 511 11.46 25.21 18.34
C ASN A 511 12.55 24.51 19.17
N ARG A 512 13.83 24.60 18.78
CA ARG A 512 14.97 24.12 19.60
C ARG A 512 16.03 25.20 19.77
N SER A 513 16.30 25.60 21.01
CA SER A 513 17.36 26.55 21.36
C SER A 513 18.74 25.89 21.38
N ARG A 514 19.74 26.54 20.80
CA ARG A 514 21.17 26.37 21.17
C ARG A 514 21.64 27.68 21.79
N GLN A 515 22.36 27.60 22.92
CA GLN A 515 23.02 28.75 23.54
C GLN A 515 24.22 29.15 22.68
N ASP A 516 24.22 30.38 22.14
CA ASP A 516 25.43 31.08 21.71
C ASP A 516 25.24 32.61 21.63
N SER A 517 26.36 33.33 21.59
CA SER A 517 26.69 34.58 22.26
C SER A 517 26.94 35.76 21.30
N SER A 518 26.00 36.04 20.39
CA SER A 518 26.02 37.27 19.59
C SER A 518 24.90 38.25 20.01
N PRO A 519 25.19 39.55 20.22
CA PRO A 519 24.24 40.48 20.85
C PRO A 519 23.07 40.94 19.96
N GLU A 520 23.12 40.74 18.63
CA GLU A 520 22.13 41.35 17.71
C GLU A 520 21.25 40.38 16.91
N LYS A 521 21.57 39.07 16.86
CA LYS A 521 20.85 38.07 16.03
C LYS A 521 20.70 36.74 16.76
N ARG A 522 19.56 36.04 16.56
CA ARG A 522 19.32 34.69 17.07
C ARG A 522 19.08 33.71 15.93
N LYS A 523 19.79 32.58 15.97
CA LYS A 523 19.70 31.49 14.99
C LYS A 523 18.42 30.69 15.22
N LEU A 524 17.57 30.57 14.20
CA LEU A 524 16.38 29.71 14.22
C LEU A 524 16.59 28.52 13.30
N ARG A 525 16.21 27.32 13.76
CA ARG A 525 16.12 26.10 12.96
C ARG A 525 14.68 25.95 12.42
N LEU A 526 14.50 26.02 11.10
CA LEU A 526 13.21 25.83 10.42
C LEU A 526 13.13 24.40 9.87
N GLU A 527 12.11 23.65 10.29
CA GLU A 527 11.78 22.34 9.73
C GLU A 527 10.73 22.53 8.63
N VAL A 528 10.97 21.97 7.45
CA VAL A 528 10.05 22.12 6.31
C VAL A 528 9.53 20.76 5.89
N LEU A 529 8.25 20.50 6.20
CA LEU A 529 7.55 19.28 5.86
C LEU A 529 6.63 19.50 4.64
N GLY A 530 6.67 18.55 3.70
CA GLY A 530 5.98 18.62 2.42
C GLY A 530 4.48 18.92 2.54
N GLN A 531 3.98 19.70 1.58
CA GLN A 531 2.62 20.20 1.58
C GLN A 531 1.63 19.18 0.97
N ARG A 532 0.48 18.96 1.61
CA ARG A 532 -0.63 18.15 1.07
C ARG A 532 -1.92 18.96 1.08
N THR A 533 -2.61 19.04 -0.06
CA THR A 533 -3.97 19.55 -0.15
C THR A 533 -4.93 18.38 -0.35
N GLU A 534 -5.97 18.28 0.48
CA GLU A 534 -7.09 17.35 0.25
C GLU A 534 -8.16 18.04 -0.60
N THR A 535 -8.64 17.38 -1.64
CA THR A 535 -9.81 17.84 -2.40
C THR A 535 -11.08 17.22 -1.90
N SER A 536 -12.02 18.09 -1.51
CA SER A 536 -13.43 17.76 -1.50
C SER A 536 -13.95 17.76 -2.94
N SER A 537 -13.84 16.63 -3.64
CA SER A 537 -14.58 16.43 -4.88
C SER A 537 -16.01 16.02 -4.55
N ARG A 538 -16.85 16.99 -4.15
CA ARG A 538 -18.32 17.03 -4.22
C ARG A 538 -18.83 18.23 -3.43
N ARG A 539 -19.83 18.93 -3.97
CA ARG A 539 -20.64 19.92 -3.24
C ARG A 539 -21.44 19.15 -2.18
N ASP A 540 -20.92 19.04 -0.96
CA ASP A 540 -21.63 18.40 0.14
C ASP A 540 -21.38 19.21 1.42
N ASP A 541 -22.24 20.24 1.62
CA ASP A 541 -22.24 21.19 2.73
C ASP A 541 -22.79 20.54 4.03
N SER A 542 -22.24 19.40 4.47
CA SER A 542 -22.65 18.81 5.74
C SER A 542 -21.86 19.42 6.92
N PRO A 543 -22.54 19.97 7.95
CA PRO A 543 -21.90 20.68 9.08
C PRO A 543 -21.00 19.80 9.96
N HIS A 544 -21.03 18.47 9.81
CA HIS A 544 -20.24 17.52 10.61
C HIS A 544 -18.76 17.44 10.21
N LYS A 545 -18.39 17.69 8.95
CA LYS A 545 -16.97 17.68 8.51
C LYS A 545 -16.19 18.89 9.01
N GLY A 546 -16.82 20.07 9.07
CA GLY A 546 -16.21 21.28 9.64
C GLY A 546 -15.84 21.13 11.12
N ILE A 547 -16.66 20.41 11.89
CA ILE A 547 -16.43 20.17 13.32
C ILE A 547 -15.26 19.20 13.55
N LEU A 548 -15.15 18.13 12.75
CA LEU A 548 -14.04 17.16 12.84
C LEU A 548 -12.69 17.80 12.46
N LEU A 549 -12.71 18.67 11.45
CA LEU A 549 -11.54 19.43 11.02
C LEU A 549 -11.10 20.44 12.08
N ALA A 550 -12.03 21.23 12.62
CA ALA A 550 -11.77 22.16 13.71
C ALA A 550 -11.24 21.46 14.97
N SER A 551 -11.73 20.26 15.27
CA SER A 551 -11.23 19.42 16.37
C SER A 551 -9.79 18.96 16.13
N ARG A 552 -9.44 18.55 14.90
CA ARG A 552 -8.06 18.18 14.53
C ARG A 552 -7.10 19.37 14.54
N MET A 553 -7.55 20.54 14.07
CA MET A 553 -6.77 21.78 14.12
C MET A 553 -6.55 22.24 15.56
N SER A 554 -7.57 22.19 16.42
CA SER A 554 -7.43 22.49 17.85
C SER A 554 -6.47 21.53 18.56
N LYS A 555 -6.41 20.26 18.14
CA LYS A 555 -5.44 19.29 18.65
C LYS A 555 -4.02 19.58 18.15
N ALA A 556 -3.85 19.87 16.86
CA ALA A 556 -2.57 20.22 16.27
C ALA A 556 -1.99 21.54 16.83
N GLU A 557 -2.85 22.54 17.08
CA GLU A 557 -2.47 23.80 17.74
C GLU A 557 -1.97 23.59 19.16
N LYS A 558 -2.59 22.66 19.92
CA LYS A 558 -2.10 22.26 21.26
C LYS A 558 -0.71 21.63 21.19
N ASP A 559 -0.40 20.94 20.10
CA ASP A 559 0.90 20.34 19.83
C ASP A 559 1.89 21.34 19.16
N GLY A 560 1.51 22.62 19.03
CA GLY A 560 2.37 23.69 18.51
C GLY A 560 2.35 23.86 16.98
N VAL A 561 1.46 23.15 16.27
CA VAL A 561 1.31 23.23 14.81
C VAL A 561 0.31 24.31 14.44
N LYS A 562 0.70 25.26 13.58
CA LYS A 562 -0.17 26.34 13.09
C LYS A 562 -0.57 26.13 11.64
N TYR A 563 -1.87 26.22 11.36
CA TYR A 563 -2.36 26.29 9.99
C TYR A 563 -2.19 27.71 9.43
N LEU A 564 -1.69 27.80 8.20
CA LEU A 564 -1.47 29.06 7.52
C LEU A 564 -2.45 29.18 6.36
N THR A 565 -3.40 30.10 6.46
CA THR A 565 -4.22 30.53 5.33
C THR A 565 -3.40 31.43 4.42
N GLU A 566 -3.92 31.72 3.22
CA GLU A 566 -3.26 32.68 2.35
C GLU A 566 -3.09 34.05 3.04
N GLY A 567 -1.91 34.66 2.89
CA GLY A 567 -1.59 35.96 3.43
C GLY A 567 -0.30 36.00 4.25
N VAL A 568 -0.07 37.15 4.89
CA VAL A 568 1.09 37.42 5.75
C VAL A 568 0.81 36.99 7.19
N HIS A 569 1.75 36.25 7.75
CA HIS A 569 1.73 35.77 9.12
C HIS A 569 3.00 36.22 9.83
N GLU A 570 2.82 36.72 11.05
CA GLU A 570 3.92 37.22 11.86
C GLU A 570 3.97 36.44 13.18
N PHE A 571 5.17 35.95 13.53
CA PHE A 571 5.36 35.13 14.71
C PHE A 571 6.51 35.66 15.56
N THR A 572 6.22 35.95 16.82
CA THR A 572 7.25 36.03 17.86
C THR A 572 7.49 34.63 18.40
N LEU A 573 8.68 34.11 18.14
CA LEU A 573 9.09 32.77 18.54
C LEU A 573 9.52 32.78 20.01
N ALA A 574 9.53 31.63 20.70
CA ALA A 574 9.93 31.58 22.11
C ALA A 574 11.41 32.00 22.32
N THR A 575 12.21 31.97 21.25
CA THR A 575 13.57 32.51 21.22
C THR A 575 13.61 34.05 21.19
N GLY A 576 12.47 34.74 21.18
CA GLY A 576 12.40 36.20 21.00
C GLY A 576 12.74 36.68 19.58
N ALA A 577 12.96 35.76 18.65
CA ALA A 577 13.10 36.06 17.23
C ALA A 577 11.72 36.33 16.61
N PHE A 578 11.68 37.22 15.62
CA PHE A 578 10.49 37.60 14.90
C PHE A 578 10.56 37.11 13.46
N LEU A 579 9.55 36.35 13.03
CA LEU A 579 9.44 35.72 11.72
C LEU A 579 8.28 36.32 10.93
N LYS A 580 8.55 36.86 9.74
CA LYS A 580 7.52 37.24 8.76
C LYS A 580 7.42 36.17 7.66
N LEU A 581 6.23 35.60 7.50
CA LEU A 581 5.99 34.53 6.55
C LEU A 581 4.78 34.86 5.67
N TYR A 582 4.91 34.72 4.35
CA TYR A 582 3.77 34.70 3.43
C TYR A 582 3.40 33.25 3.12
N ALA A 583 2.11 32.92 3.12
CA ALA A 583 1.62 31.60 2.74
C ALA A 583 0.60 31.69 1.60
N SER A 584 0.56 30.69 0.71
CA SER A 584 -0.55 30.51 -0.25
C SER A 584 -0.70 29.05 -0.69
N PRO A 585 -1.92 28.48 -0.69
CA PRO A 585 -2.14 27.09 -1.11
C PRO A 585 -2.26 26.93 -2.64
N TRP A 586 -2.30 28.03 -3.39
CA TRP A 586 -2.73 28.04 -4.78
C TRP A 586 -1.67 27.53 -5.77
N THR A 587 -2.08 26.74 -6.75
CA THR A 587 -1.22 26.27 -7.86
C THR A 587 -1.91 26.37 -9.22
N PRO A 588 -1.17 26.43 -10.34
CA PRO A 588 -1.75 26.27 -11.66
C PRO A 588 -2.49 24.93 -11.79
N VAL A 589 -3.48 24.85 -12.70
CA VAL A 589 -4.16 23.58 -13.00
C VAL A 589 -3.13 22.51 -13.39
N TYR A 590 -3.09 21.46 -12.58
CA TYR A 590 -2.22 20.29 -12.75
C TYR A 590 -2.98 19.06 -12.23
N GLY A 591 -3.88 18.50 -13.03
CA GLY A 591 -4.81 17.45 -12.60
C GLY A 591 -6.16 18.00 -12.12
N GLY A 592 -6.71 17.40 -11.06
CA GLY A 592 -8.02 17.77 -10.47
C GLY A 592 -7.94 18.01 -8.97
N TRP A 593 -6.90 18.72 -8.52
CA TRP A 593 -6.61 18.94 -7.10
C TRP A 593 -7.16 20.30 -6.60
N ALA A 594 -7.10 20.55 -5.28
CA ALA A 594 -7.74 21.70 -4.65
C ALA A 594 -6.80 22.89 -4.76
N PHE A 595 -7.38 24.09 -4.67
CA PHE A 595 -6.63 25.34 -4.79
C PHE A 595 -5.90 25.44 -6.14
N GLN A 596 -6.52 24.95 -7.22
CA GLN A 596 -6.00 25.06 -8.57
C GLN A 596 -6.69 26.21 -9.34
N TYR A 597 -5.91 27.08 -9.97
CA TYR A 597 -6.40 28.21 -10.77
C TYR A 597 -6.07 28.03 -12.27
N GLY A 598 -7.02 28.43 -13.12
CA GLY A 598 -6.88 28.34 -14.58
C GLY A 598 -6.37 29.61 -15.27
N ASN A 599 -6.62 30.79 -14.71
CA ASN A 599 -6.39 32.09 -15.37
C ASN A 599 -5.39 33.00 -14.60
N GLY A 600 -4.38 32.39 -13.96
CA GLY A 600 -3.44 33.11 -13.08
C GLY A 600 -3.96 33.27 -11.64
N HIS A 601 -3.07 33.68 -10.74
CA HIS A 601 -3.38 33.97 -9.33
C HIS A 601 -2.46 35.07 -8.83
N ASP A 602 -3.05 36.08 -8.18
CA ASP A 602 -2.29 37.22 -7.67
C ASP A 602 -1.70 36.87 -6.30
N PHE A 603 -0.40 36.55 -6.30
CA PHE A 603 0.35 36.34 -5.06
C PHE A 603 0.82 37.70 -4.55
N ASP A 604 0.12 38.29 -3.57
CA ASP A 604 0.52 39.57 -2.98
C ASP A 604 1.61 39.39 -1.92
N ILE A 605 2.80 38.91 -2.35
CA ILE A 605 3.95 38.70 -1.47
C ILE A 605 4.61 40.07 -1.21
N PRO A 606 4.59 40.61 0.02
CA PRO A 606 5.21 41.90 0.28
C PRO A 606 6.74 41.79 0.31
N SER A 607 7.43 42.93 0.18
CA SER A 607 8.87 42.98 0.39
C SER A 607 9.23 42.78 1.87
N GLY A 608 10.43 42.26 2.12
CA GLY A 608 10.92 42.07 3.49
C GLY A 608 10.37 40.84 4.21
N MET A 609 9.77 39.89 3.49
CA MET A 609 9.40 38.58 4.03
C MET A 609 10.64 37.72 4.31
N ASP A 610 10.64 36.99 5.43
CA ASP A 610 11.70 36.02 5.71
C ASP A 610 11.46 34.74 4.92
N VAL A 611 10.21 34.26 4.88
CA VAL A 611 9.82 33.02 4.22
C VAL A 611 8.56 33.22 3.38
N ALA A 612 8.54 32.70 2.16
CA ALA A 612 7.32 32.55 1.36
C ALA A 612 7.04 31.05 1.16
N VAL A 613 5.90 30.56 1.64
CA VAL A 613 5.47 29.16 1.54
C VAL A 613 4.30 29.05 0.57
N ILE A 614 4.57 28.54 -0.64
CA ILE A 614 3.54 28.43 -1.69
C ILE A 614 3.46 26.99 -2.16
N HIS A 615 2.28 26.47 -2.51
CA HIS A 615 2.14 25.05 -2.80
C HIS A 615 2.87 24.59 -4.05
N GLY A 616 2.82 25.38 -5.12
CA GLY A 616 3.43 25.06 -6.40
C GLY A 616 4.77 25.77 -6.62
N PRO A 617 5.63 25.24 -7.53
CA PRO A 617 6.90 25.85 -7.84
C PRO A 617 6.79 27.11 -8.72
N PRO A 618 7.76 28.04 -8.67
CA PRO A 618 7.93 29.07 -9.70
C PRO A 618 8.42 28.44 -11.01
N GLN A 619 8.06 29.04 -12.14
CA GLN A 619 8.50 28.55 -13.45
C GLN A 619 10.03 28.53 -13.56
N GLY A 620 10.57 27.42 -14.07
CA GLY A 620 12.01 27.23 -14.27
C GLY A 620 12.82 26.94 -13.00
N ILE A 621 12.18 26.94 -11.81
CA ILE A 621 12.85 26.71 -10.53
C ILE A 621 12.31 25.44 -9.88
N LEU A 622 13.05 24.34 -10.00
CA LEU A 622 12.70 23.05 -9.38
C LEU A 622 11.26 22.60 -9.71
N ASP A 623 10.85 22.78 -10.97
CA ASP A 623 9.47 22.64 -11.44
C ASP A 623 9.28 21.58 -12.53
N PHE A 624 10.32 20.78 -12.82
CA PHE A 624 10.25 19.72 -13.82
C PHE A 624 9.40 18.55 -13.33
N ALA A 625 8.28 18.32 -14.02
CA ALA A 625 7.36 17.21 -13.78
C ALA A 625 7.72 16.03 -14.68
N GLY A 626 8.40 15.03 -14.11
CA GLY A 626 8.88 13.86 -14.84
C GLY A 626 7.76 12.97 -15.41
N MET A 627 6.57 12.98 -14.80
CA MET A 627 5.42 12.21 -15.29
C MET A 627 4.85 12.73 -16.62
N THR A 628 4.87 14.04 -16.84
CA THR A 628 4.37 14.69 -18.07
C THR A 628 5.49 15.09 -19.02
N GLY A 629 6.74 15.12 -18.54
CA GLY A 629 7.88 15.64 -19.28
C GLY A 629 7.83 17.16 -19.48
N THR A 630 7.06 17.88 -18.65
CA THR A 630 6.82 19.33 -18.77
C THR A 630 7.25 20.07 -17.51
N HIS A 631 7.24 21.40 -17.57
CA HIS A 631 7.43 22.28 -16.42
C HIS A 631 6.06 22.68 -15.86
N ALA A 632 5.86 22.47 -14.55
CA ALA A 632 4.60 22.75 -13.86
C ALA A 632 4.61 24.08 -13.09
N GLY A 633 5.69 24.86 -13.20
CA GLY A 633 5.86 26.09 -12.44
C GLY A 633 5.11 27.29 -13.01
N CYS A 634 4.82 28.26 -12.15
CA CYS A 634 4.09 29.49 -12.48
C CYS A 634 5.03 30.67 -12.78
N SER A 635 4.83 31.33 -13.93
CA SER A 635 5.61 32.50 -14.37
C SER A 635 5.32 33.73 -13.51
N GLU A 636 4.05 33.98 -13.19
CA GLU A 636 3.60 35.10 -12.34
C GLU A 636 4.16 34.96 -10.92
N LEU A 637 4.22 33.73 -10.41
CA LEU A 637 4.84 33.43 -9.12
C LEU A 637 6.34 33.76 -9.13
N LEU A 638 7.08 33.35 -10.16
CA LEU A 638 8.50 33.70 -10.29
C LEU A 638 8.69 35.22 -10.30
N ALA A 639 7.91 35.94 -11.11
CA ALA A 639 7.98 37.39 -11.21
C ALA A 639 7.67 38.07 -9.86
N THR A 640 6.73 37.52 -9.10
CA THR A 640 6.38 38.03 -7.77
C THR A 640 7.48 37.79 -6.75
N VAL A 641 8.04 36.58 -6.70
CA VAL A 641 9.16 36.27 -5.82
C VAL A 641 10.39 37.10 -6.17
N ALA A 642 10.63 37.37 -7.45
CA ALA A 642 11.70 38.25 -7.92
C ALA A 642 11.54 39.71 -7.43
N ARG A 643 10.31 40.21 -7.30
CA ARG A 643 10.03 41.54 -6.73
C ARG A 643 10.15 41.55 -5.20
N ALA A 644 9.57 40.54 -4.54
CA ALA A 644 9.48 40.48 -3.08
C ALA A 644 10.80 40.07 -2.40
N LYS A 645 11.58 39.22 -3.08
CA LYS A 645 12.87 38.67 -2.66
C LYS A 645 12.90 38.15 -1.22
N PRO A 646 12.01 37.19 -0.87
CA PRO A 646 12.07 36.56 0.44
C PRO A 646 13.42 35.87 0.65
N LYS A 647 13.86 35.71 1.90
CA LYS A 647 15.11 34.96 2.16
C LYS A 647 14.97 33.49 1.75
N ILE A 648 13.82 32.89 2.02
CA ILE A 648 13.49 31.51 1.61
C ILE A 648 12.17 31.51 0.85
N HIS A 649 12.13 30.84 -0.30
CA HIS A 649 10.89 30.44 -0.95
C HIS A 649 10.74 28.91 -0.91
N CYS A 650 9.80 28.44 -0.12
CA CYS A 650 9.52 27.03 0.09
C CYS A 650 8.26 26.62 -0.69
N PHE A 651 8.35 25.54 -1.43
CA PHE A 651 7.23 24.99 -2.20
C PHE A 651 7.29 23.48 -2.33
N GLY A 652 6.24 22.88 -2.89
CA GLY A 652 6.12 21.44 -3.09
C GLY A 652 5.41 21.11 -4.38
N HIS A 653 4.42 20.22 -4.30
CA HIS A 653 3.56 19.78 -5.41
C HIS A 653 4.24 18.90 -6.48
N ILE A 654 5.48 19.22 -6.86
CA ILE A 654 6.26 18.47 -7.86
C ILE A 654 7.30 17.60 -7.16
N HIS A 655 7.03 16.29 -7.11
CA HIS A 655 7.80 15.31 -6.34
C HIS A 655 9.16 14.97 -6.98
N GLU A 656 9.26 15.13 -8.29
CA GLU A 656 10.42 14.80 -9.11
C GLU A 656 11.57 15.80 -8.99
N ALA A 657 11.25 17.04 -8.62
CA ALA A 657 12.18 18.15 -8.62
C ALA A 657 12.57 18.63 -7.21
N TRP A 658 12.50 17.74 -6.21
CA TRP A 658 13.03 18.03 -4.87
C TRP A 658 14.50 18.42 -4.92
N GLY A 659 14.85 19.43 -4.13
CA GLY A 659 16.18 20.02 -4.13
C GLY A 659 16.13 21.46 -3.62
N MET A 660 17.26 22.15 -3.75
CA MET A 660 17.35 23.58 -3.50
C MET A 660 17.97 24.33 -4.69
N HIS A 661 17.66 25.61 -4.78
CA HIS A 661 18.31 26.52 -5.70
C HIS A 661 18.60 27.83 -5.00
N HIS A 662 19.88 28.13 -4.81
CA HIS A 662 20.33 29.39 -4.25
C HIS A 662 20.46 30.39 -5.38
N VAL A 663 19.55 31.37 -5.41
CA VAL A 663 19.43 32.34 -6.49
C VAL A 663 19.99 33.67 -6.04
N THR A 664 20.87 34.24 -6.87
CA THR A 664 21.31 35.62 -6.76
C THR A 664 20.55 36.46 -7.79
N TRP A 665 19.94 37.56 -7.32
CA TRP A 665 19.16 38.45 -8.16
C TRP A 665 20.05 39.53 -8.80
N ASP A 666 19.90 39.76 -10.11
CA ASP A 666 20.33 40.97 -10.81
C ASP A 666 19.10 41.75 -11.25
N GLY A 667 18.78 42.85 -10.55
CA GLY A 667 17.45 43.46 -10.65
C GLY A 667 16.36 42.46 -10.25
N ASN A 668 15.45 42.13 -11.15
CA ASN A 668 14.42 41.10 -10.99
C ASN A 668 14.71 39.84 -11.84
N GLU A 669 15.91 39.74 -12.40
CA GLU A 669 16.36 38.58 -13.16
C GLU A 669 17.30 37.71 -12.32
N ILE A 670 17.44 36.45 -12.72
CA ILE A 670 18.34 35.49 -12.05
C ILE A 670 19.71 35.61 -12.69
N ASP A 671 20.71 35.96 -11.88
CA ASP A 671 22.10 35.88 -12.28
C ASP A 671 22.54 34.41 -12.29
N GLN A 672 22.58 33.81 -13.47
CA GLN A 672 22.90 32.38 -13.62
C GLN A 672 24.32 32.04 -13.19
N ASP A 673 25.28 32.97 -13.30
CA ASP A 673 26.69 32.73 -12.98
C ASP A 673 26.94 32.73 -11.47
N ARG A 674 26.18 33.54 -10.73
CA ARG A 674 26.23 33.61 -9.26
C ARG A 674 25.19 32.75 -8.56
N SER A 675 24.22 32.20 -9.30
CA SER A 675 23.22 31.26 -8.77
C SER A 675 23.73 29.83 -8.78
N ARG A 676 23.36 29.05 -7.77
CA ARG A 676 23.81 27.66 -7.61
C ARG A 676 22.61 26.75 -7.42
N GLN A 677 22.42 25.80 -8.34
CA GLN A 677 21.41 24.76 -8.17
C GLN A 677 22.03 23.53 -7.50
N LEU A 678 21.47 23.15 -6.36
CA LEU A 678 21.83 21.92 -5.65
C LEU A 678 20.59 21.03 -5.64
N GLY A 679 20.37 20.38 -6.77
CA GLY A 679 19.27 19.45 -7.02
C GLY A 679 19.79 18.08 -7.43
N LEU A 680 18.98 17.06 -7.20
CA LEU A 680 19.31 15.63 -7.22
C LEU A 680 19.62 15.06 -8.62
N LYS A 681 20.48 15.70 -9.43
CA LYS A 681 21.22 14.98 -10.47
C LYS A 681 22.32 14.19 -9.78
N GLY A 682 22.02 12.94 -9.40
CA GLY A 682 23.05 11.97 -9.02
C GLY A 682 22.92 11.31 -7.64
N LEU A 683 22.03 11.73 -6.73
CA LEU A 683 21.79 10.99 -5.46
C LEU A 683 20.90 9.73 -5.62
N ARG A 684 20.84 9.14 -6.81
CA ARG A 684 20.53 7.71 -6.97
C ARG A 684 21.69 7.10 -7.74
N PRO A 685 22.40 6.12 -7.17
CA PRO A 685 23.47 5.47 -7.90
C PRO A 685 22.88 4.81 -9.16
N ASN A 686 23.20 5.38 -10.33
CA ASN A 686 22.82 4.85 -11.62
C ASN A 686 24.06 4.24 -12.26
N ARG A 687 24.26 2.93 -12.09
CA ARG A 687 25.39 2.18 -12.67
C ARG A 687 25.42 2.16 -14.20
N VAL A 688 24.38 2.67 -14.87
CA VAL A 688 24.33 2.81 -16.33
C VAL A 688 25.01 4.11 -16.80
N THR A 689 24.97 5.17 -15.98
CA THR A 689 25.49 6.50 -16.35
C THR A 689 26.62 7.00 -15.45
N GLN A 690 26.84 6.35 -14.31
CA GLN A 690 27.90 6.66 -13.35
C GLN A 690 28.87 5.49 -13.29
N ASP A 691 30.17 5.78 -13.25
CA ASP A 691 31.21 4.79 -13.00
C ASP A 691 31.07 4.18 -11.60
N LYS A 692 31.79 3.07 -11.36
CA LYS A 692 31.67 2.29 -10.11
C LYS A 692 32.06 3.11 -8.87
N GLU A 693 33.03 4.00 -8.98
CA GLU A 693 33.51 4.80 -7.85
C GLU A 693 32.52 5.90 -7.51
N THR A 694 32.01 6.61 -8.53
CA THR A 694 30.96 7.64 -8.35
C THR A 694 29.66 7.05 -7.78
N ALA A 695 29.25 5.87 -8.25
CA ALA A 695 28.06 5.18 -7.73
C ALA A 695 28.25 4.68 -6.28
N GLN A 696 29.46 4.28 -5.91
CA GLN A 696 29.79 3.85 -4.55
C GLN A 696 29.82 5.05 -3.59
N MET A 697 30.51 6.13 -3.96
CA MET A 697 30.55 7.39 -3.20
C MET A 697 29.14 7.96 -3.00
N THR A 698 28.31 7.93 -4.05
CA THR A 698 26.89 8.33 -3.97
C THR A 698 26.11 7.49 -2.95
N ARG A 699 26.35 6.17 -2.93
CA ARG A 699 25.70 5.25 -1.99
C ARG A 699 26.15 5.47 -0.55
N GLU A 700 27.44 5.73 -0.33
CA GLU A 700 28.00 6.06 0.97
C GLU A 700 27.46 7.39 1.50
N ASN A 701 27.42 8.43 0.66
CA ASN A 701 26.79 9.72 0.98
C ASN A 701 25.31 9.56 1.33
N LEU A 702 24.54 8.73 0.60
CA LEU A 702 23.14 8.45 0.93
C LEU A 702 22.97 7.72 2.27
N ILE A 703 23.84 6.76 2.59
CA ILE A 703 23.83 6.06 3.87
C ILE A 703 24.14 7.05 5.00
N GLU A 704 25.11 7.93 4.82
CA GLU A 704 25.46 8.97 5.79
C GLU A 704 24.33 9.99 5.97
N MET A 705 23.74 10.48 4.88
CA MET A 705 22.56 11.35 4.90
C MET A 705 21.35 10.68 5.57
N SER A 706 21.15 9.37 5.38
CA SER A 706 20.06 8.63 6.03
C SER A 706 20.19 8.57 7.56
N LYS A 707 21.43 8.59 8.08
CA LYS A 707 21.69 8.68 9.54
C LYS A 707 21.33 10.05 10.11
N GLN A 708 21.41 11.11 9.29
CA GLN A 708 21.19 12.49 9.71
C GLN A 708 19.70 12.88 9.82
N ARG A 709 18.78 12.02 9.34
CA ARG A 709 17.30 12.15 9.38
C ARG A 709 16.70 13.38 8.67
N ALA A 710 17.50 14.40 8.34
CA ALA A 710 17.14 15.60 7.61
C ALA A 710 18.37 16.17 6.88
N VAL A 711 18.16 16.94 5.81
CA VAL A 711 19.24 17.72 5.18
C VAL A 711 19.39 19.03 5.93
N GLN A 712 20.54 19.22 6.56
CA GLN A 712 20.85 20.43 7.33
C GLN A 712 21.50 21.48 6.45
N LEU A 713 21.00 22.70 6.52
CA LEU A 713 21.52 23.86 5.79
C LEU A 713 21.66 25.04 6.74
N ASP A 714 22.77 25.74 6.67
CA ASP A 714 23.00 26.94 7.48
C ASP A 714 23.06 28.17 6.57
N LEU A 715 22.08 29.07 6.69
CA LEU A 715 22.03 30.32 5.93
C LEU A 715 22.68 31.49 6.66
N THR A 716 23.25 31.26 7.84
CA THR A 716 23.85 32.32 8.66
C THR A 716 25.32 32.56 8.30
N GLN A 717 26.01 31.55 7.77
CA GLN A 717 27.46 31.57 7.54
C GLN A 717 27.84 30.77 6.27
N GLY A 718 29.03 31.06 5.74
CA GLY A 718 29.62 30.33 4.60
C GLY A 718 28.96 30.63 3.24
N ASP A 719 29.23 29.75 2.27
CA ASP A 719 28.81 29.88 0.87
C ASP A 719 27.28 29.81 0.65
N THR A 720 26.53 29.34 1.65
CA THR A 720 25.07 29.18 1.62
C THR A 720 24.36 30.36 2.31
N GLN A 721 25.10 31.35 2.78
CA GLN A 721 24.52 32.55 3.39
C GLN A 721 23.57 33.25 2.42
N VAL A 722 22.43 33.70 2.94
CA VAL A 722 21.44 34.46 2.15
C VAL A 722 21.48 35.92 2.57
N VAL A 723 21.85 36.80 1.65
CA VAL A 723 21.80 38.26 1.87
C VAL A 723 20.39 38.77 1.52
N PRO A 724 19.64 39.35 2.49
CA PRO A 724 18.28 39.84 2.26
C PRO A 724 18.20 40.82 1.08
N GLY A 725 17.22 40.64 0.20
CA GLY A 725 17.00 41.49 -0.97
C GLY A 725 18.00 41.30 -2.12
N LYS A 726 19.05 40.50 -1.94
CA LYS A 726 19.99 40.12 -3.02
C LYS A 726 19.90 38.65 -3.40
N GLN A 727 19.56 37.78 -2.44
CA GLN A 727 19.51 36.35 -2.64
C GLN A 727 18.23 35.75 -2.08
N THR A 728 17.78 34.66 -2.69
CA THR A 728 16.66 33.85 -2.23
C THR A 728 17.04 32.38 -2.34
N LEU A 729 16.82 31.62 -1.26
CA LEU A 729 16.90 30.17 -1.31
C LEU A 729 15.54 29.59 -1.71
N PHE A 730 15.46 28.99 -2.89
CA PHE A 730 14.33 28.19 -3.32
C PHE A 730 14.49 26.76 -2.83
N VAL A 731 13.45 26.20 -2.21
CA VAL A 731 13.46 24.84 -1.67
C VAL A 731 12.19 24.12 -2.11
N ASN A 732 12.37 23.07 -2.91
CA ASN A 732 11.30 22.11 -3.15
C ASN A 732 11.34 21.07 -2.02
N ALA A 733 10.37 21.15 -1.12
CA ALA A 733 10.25 20.32 0.06
C ALA A 733 9.24 19.18 -0.11
N ALA A 734 8.94 18.76 -1.34
CA ALA A 734 8.10 17.58 -1.59
C ALA A 734 8.77 16.33 -1.00
N ILE A 735 8.23 15.78 0.09
CA ILE A 735 8.81 14.62 0.80
C ILE A 735 8.55 13.30 0.06
N MET A 736 7.45 13.29 -0.70
CA MET A 736 6.97 12.10 -1.39
C MET A 736 7.64 11.95 -2.76
N SER A 737 7.75 10.71 -3.23
CA SER A 737 7.99 10.41 -4.65
C SER A 737 6.69 10.45 -5.45
N ILE A 738 6.77 10.39 -6.78
CA ILE A 738 5.62 10.20 -7.67
C ILE A 738 4.77 8.96 -7.37
N ARG A 739 5.33 7.98 -6.65
CA ARG A 739 4.61 6.78 -6.16
C ARG A 739 4.13 6.93 -4.70
N TYR A 740 4.11 8.15 -4.19
CA TYR A 740 3.69 8.49 -2.82
C TYR A 740 4.42 7.71 -1.72
N ARG A 741 5.72 7.43 -1.93
CA ARG A 741 6.62 6.91 -0.89
C ARG A 741 7.45 8.04 -0.30
N LEU A 742 7.62 8.07 1.02
CA LEU A 742 8.53 8.97 1.75
C LEU A 742 9.98 8.61 1.40
N VAL A 743 10.56 9.29 0.43
CA VAL A 743 11.93 8.99 -0.03
C VAL A 743 12.86 10.19 0.01
N GLN A 744 12.29 11.40 0.05
CA GLN A 744 13.03 12.64 0.12
C GLN A 744 13.20 13.01 1.60
N LEU A 745 14.36 13.50 1.99
CA LEU A 745 14.60 13.90 3.37
C LEU A 745 13.94 15.27 3.64
N PRO A 746 13.48 15.52 4.88
CA PRO A 746 13.04 16.85 5.28
C PRO A 746 14.23 17.83 5.29
N TRP A 747 13.93 19.11 5.08
CA TRP A 747 14.92 20.19 5.15
C TRP A 747 14.95 20.81 6.54
N LEU A 748 16.15 21.04 7.04
CA LEU A 748 16.39 21.67 8.33
C LEU A 748 17.30 22.88 8.13
N ILE A 749 16.71 24.07 8.09
CA ILE A 749 17.37 25.28 7.61
C ILE A 749 17.58 26.24 8.78
N ASP A 750 18.83 26.58 9.07
CA ASP A 750 19.16 27.60 10.05
C ASP A 750 19.17 28.99 9.39
N ILE A 751 18.46 29.97 9.98
CA ILE A 751 18.28 31.32 9.43
C ILE A 751 18.43 32.42 10.49
N ASP A 752 18.96 33.57 10.08
CA ASP A 752 19.05 34.80 10.86
C ASP A 752 17.73 35.58 10.82
N LEU A 753 17.13 35.82 11.99
CA LEU A 753 15.91 36.61 12.18
C LEU A 753 16.16 37.81 13.10
N LYS A 754 15.32 38.85 12.94
CA LYS A 754 15.35 40.04 13.81
C LYS A 754 14.80 39.70 15.20
N ARG A 755 15.20 40.43 16.24
CA ARG A 755 14.63 40.30 17.59
C ARG A 755 13.31 41.07 17.66
N ALA A 756 12.29 40.51 18.33
CA ALA A 756 10.98 41.13 18.47
C ALA A 756 11.03 42.49 19.21
N GLU A 757 11.91 42.63 20.20
CA GLU A 757 12.10 43.87 20.98
C GLU A 757 12.63 45.05 20.14
N GLN A 758 13.36 44.78 19.06
CA GLN A 758 13.90 45.81 18.16
C GLN A 758 12.84 46.37 17.19
N LEU A 759 11.68 45.71 17.07
CA LEU A 759 10.56 46.19 16.25
C LEU A 759 9.65 47.15 17.02
N ALA A 760 9.73 47.17 18.36
CA ALA A 760 8.94 48.04 19.24
C ALA A 760 9.57 49.43 19.46
N GLN A 761 10.76 49.69 18.90
CA GLN A 761 11.50 50.97 19.02
C GLN A 761 11.58 51.76 17.70
N VAL A 762 10.75 51.44 16.70
CA VAL A 762 10.67 52.15 15.40
C VAL A 762 9.28 52.74 15.22
#